data_AF-A0A8H7RJQ7-F1
#
_entry.id   AF-A0A8H7RJQ7-F1
#
_cell.length_a   1.000
_cell.length_b   1.000
_cell.length_c   1.000
_cell.angle_alpha   90.00
_cell.angle_beta   90.00
_cell.angle_gamma   90.00
#
_symmetry.space_group_name_H-M   'P 1'
#
loop_
_entity.id
_entity.type
_entity.pdbx_description
1 polymer ?
#
loop_
_entity_poly.entity_id
_entity_poly.type
_entity_poly.pdbx_seq_one_letter_code
_entity_poly.pdbx_strand_id
1 'polypeptide(L)'
;MAVPTNNAPPATSIADLITEFHKTKGAVPPLLIGATTTLVGYKVYLFGGRLQSTRQISNRLYILDTKTKIWTTTNPEITAPVPRYFHSANSDGKHHILFYGGMGVQQTVNGEDLVALNDLFFLNTETLLWEYPPINNSPARRYAHISSFVKDRLIIMGGQDINNEYLNDICVYDFKKKIWCSPPLSTQQFQYGAYRSAAVAVTPIQLTPPFSPTMDLLSEPFEDTTSFQETEITIHTYTNFSTSDVTRQLHSWKVNNQNEFVEMQDQSESISLGNSLPPPLRFPTAFMCGQQFILAGSHLSTTSQQYQIWALDMTSFVWTKIEAGNVLSQGSWLKGLLCENTNRFVVFGHPDRSMADDYKDRVNCYEHLACVNIEIFGIYKPPRPSYSSFGQGLGLSLLKDPALSDLKLITTDGQHILVNSAILAQRWPTIRQLLEPILSPQPTIISTDSEILESDKREMSFPDTYVVLVAFLQFIYTDHLVTAQQHQPHILARLLFLADLFEIPRLKELAVHALHQMLNIQTASMIYESAILSNAISLQIRALRVLLNAKKLIQRQKKMEKTPAPPVMVSKPTRSEPQPSRFLQKYEQNQPGFSPSVRSVPRSNTPNFSFNTPPQHHRTPSQKSIMTESPPPTPGKSMKLSNFRMRQTNNSDTESPISSNTSSPKLTPSSSTSKPAPVPHKSHSSFWRNNTQPKNVSTTMENKPSKSEGTARMGTFNFLNNHNQ
;
A
#
# COMPACT_ATOMS: atom_id res chain seq x y z
N MET A 1 43.99 -27.16 27.35
CA MET A 1 42.52 -27.23 27.17
C MET A 1 42.18 -26.44 25.92
N ALA A 2 41.50 -27.04 24.94
CA ALA A 2 40.98 -26.30 23.79
C ALA A 2 39.48 -26.08 24.00
N VAL A 3 39.02 -24.83 23.93
CA VAL A 3 37.59 -24.49 23.99
C VAL A 3 37.05 -24.52 22.56
N PRO A 4 36.03 -25.33 22.23
CA PRO A 4 35.49 -25.39 20.89
C PRO A 4 34.73 -24.09 20.57
N THR A 5 35.16 -23.38 19.52
CA THR A 5 34.45 -22.21 18.98
C THR A 5 33.18 -22.67 18.28
N ASN A 6 32.06 -22.57 19.00
CA ASN A 6 30.76 -23.09 18.55
C ASN A 6 30.11 -22.14 17.53
N ASN A 7 30.63 -22.13 16.29
CA ASN A 7 30.12 -21.35 15.16
C ASN A 7 28.79 -21.92 14.62
N ALA A 8 27.76 -21.92 15.46
CA ALA A 8 26.38 -21.94 14.98
C ALA A 8 26.05 -20.57 14.35
N PRO A 9 25.34 -20.51 13.21
CA PRO A 9 24.82 -19.23 12.72
C PRO A 9 23.90 -18.61 13.80
N PRO A 10 23.93 -17.29 14.01
CA PRO A 10 23.07 -16.64 14.99
C PRO A 10 21.61 -16.91 14.61
N ALA A 11 20.81 -17.38 15.58
CA ALA A 11 19.41 -17.70 15.35
C ALA A 11 18.63 -16.43 14.96
N THR A 12 18.31 -16.31 13.68
CA THR A 12 17.61 -15.14 13.11
C THR A 12 16.33 -14.87 13.88
N SER A 13 16.24 -13.68 14.49
CA SER A 13 15.08 -13.25 15.23
C SER A 13 13.91 -13.00 14.28
N ILE A 14 12.69 -13.19 14.78
CA ILE A 14 11.48 -12.77 14.04
C ILE A 14 11.51 -11.25 13.77
N ALA A 15 12.25 -10.46 14.56
CA ALA A 15 12.48 -9.05 14.31
C ALA A 15 13.31 -8.81 13.02
N ASP A 16 14.32 -9.63 12.75
CA ASP A 16 15.22 -9.51 11.60
C ASP A 16 14.48 -9.87 10.30
N LEU A 17 13.48 -10.74 10.40
CA LEU A 17 12.55 -11.09 9.32
C LEU A 17 11.45 -10.03 9.07
N ILE A 18 11.27 -9.09 10.01
CA ILE A 18 10.32 -7.96 9.88
C ILE A 18 11.00 -6.72 9.31
N THR A 19 12.23 -6.41 9.76
CA THR A 19 12.95 -5.17 9.40
C THR A 19 14.37 -5.47 8.96
N GLU A 20 14.65 -5.31 7.66
CA GLU A 20 16.00 -5.43 7.11
C GLU A 20 16.75 -4.10 7.26
N PHE A 21 17.94 -4.11 7.89
CA PHE A 21 18.80 -2.95 8.05
C PHE A 21 19.95 -2.94 7.03
N HIS A 22 20.17 -1.81 6.36
CA HIS A 22 21.20 -1.65 5.34
C HIS A 22 21.97 -0.32 5.50
N LYS A 23 23.29 -0.33 5.27
CA LYS A 23 24.06 0.90 4.99
C LYS A 23 24.08 1.18 3.49
N THR A 24 23.72 2.40 3.09
CA THR A 24 23.75 2.85 1.69
C THR A 24 25.18 3.20 1.25
N LYS A 25 25.42 3.25 -0.05
CA LYS A 25 26.76 3.44 -0.66
C LYS A 25 26.70 4.45 -1.81
N GLY A 26 27.85 4.81 -2.37
CA GLY A 26 27.94 5.73 -3.52
C GLY A 26 27.91 7.20 -3.10
N ALA A 27 27.21 8.04 -3.87
CA ALA A 27 27.09 9.48 -3.64
C ALA A 27 26.05 9.79 -2.54
N VAL A 28 26.30 9.30 -1.32
CA VAL A 28 25.38 9.44 -0.18
C VAL A 28 25.10 10.93 0.11
N PRO A 29 23.83 11.37 0.23
CA PRO A 29 23.48 12.74 0.52
C PRO A 29 24.05 13.22 1.87
N PRO A 30 24.48 14.49 1.98
CA PRO A 30 24.87 15.08 3.26
C PRO A 30 23.66 15.24 4.19
N LEU A 31 23.93 15.65 5.43
CA LEU A 31 22.91 16.01 6.43
C LEU A 31 22.11 17.23 5.97
N LEU A 32 20.80 17.03 5.73
CA LEU A 32 19.93 17.99 5.03
C LEU A 32 18.65 18.32 5.81
N ILE A 33 18.33 19.60 5.86
CA ILE A 33 17.14 20.17 6.48
C ILE A 33 16.12 20.49 5.39
N GLY A 34 14.89 19.96 5.50
CA GLY A 34 13.80 20.29 4.59
C GLY A 34 13.99 19.87 3.13
N ALA A 35 14.85 18.89 2.84
CA ALA A 35 14.88 18.22 1.54
C ALA A 35 13.60 17.39 1.35
N THR A 36 13.15 17.22 0.10
CA THR A 36 12.10 16.26 -0.22
C THR A 36 12.69 14.91 -0.59
N THR A 37 11.90 13.85 -0.41
CA THR A 37 12.22 12.51 -0.91
C THR A 37 10.97 11.85 -1.47
N THR A 38 11.03 11.35 -2.69
CA THR A 38 9.88 10.77 -3.40
C THR A 38 10.28 9.47 -4.08
N LEU A 39 9.44 8.44 -3.96
CA LEU A 39 9.63 7.15 -4.61
C LEU A 39 8.96 7.15 -5.99
N VAL A 40 9.68 6.70 -7.02
CA VAL A 40 9.12 6.36 -8.34
C VAL A 40 9.70 5.01 -8.76
N GLY A 41 8.82 4.02 -8.98
CA GLY A 41 9.22 2.63 -9.24
C GLY A 41 10.07 2.05 -8.10
N TYR A 42 11.35 1.80 -8.39
CA TYR A 42 12.35 1.30 -7.43
C TYR A 42 13.45 2.34 -7.11
N LYS A 43 13.24 3.62 -7.43
CA LYS A 43 14.21 4.70 -7.17
C LYS A 43 13.62 5.73 -6.21
N VAL A 44 14.39 6.11 -5.19
CA VAL A 44 14.07 7.25 -4.32
C VAL A 44 14.87 8.45 -4.80
N TYR A 45 14.16 9.49 -5.19
CA TYR A 45 14.70 10.78 -5.61
C TYR A 45 14.67 11.73 -4.41
N LEU A 46 15.80 12.36 -4.13
CA LEU A 46 15.95 13.38 -3.08
C LEU A 46 16.36 14.69 -3.72
N PHE A 47 15.58 15.76 -3.48
CA PHE A 47 15.80 17.06 -4.11
C PHE A 47 15.95 18.19 -3.08
N GLY A 48 16.92 19.06 -3.36
CA GLY A 48 17.15 20.31 -2.66
C GLY A 48 17.53 20.15 -1.18
N GLY A 49 16.87 20.92 -0.32
CA GLY A 49 17.17 21.01 1.11
C GLY A 49 18.25 22.04 1.44
N ARG A 50 18.47 22.26 2.74
CA ARG A 50 19.51 23.13 3.27
C ARG A 50 20.55 22.31 4.03
N LEU A 51 21.83 22.46 3.71
CA LEU A 51 22.92 21.71 4.36
C LEU A 51 23.04 22.10 5.83
N GLN A 52 23.22 21.12 6.74
CA GLN A 52 23.42 21.42 8.16
C GLN A 52 24.72 22.22 8.38
N SER A 53 25.81 21.81 7.73
CA SER A 53 27.17 22.33 7.95
C SER A 53 27.38 23.77 7.47
N THR A 54 27.03 24.07 6.22
CA THR A 54 27.26 25.39 5.60
C THR A 54 26.05 26.31 5.65
N ARG A 55 24.88 25.79 6.05
CA ARG A 55 23.56 26.44 5.88
C ARG A 55 23.17 26.80 4.45
N GLN A 56 23.97 26.43 3.44
CA GLN A 56 23.68 26.66 2.03
C GLN A 56 22.41 25.90 1.61
N ILE A 57 21.55 26.57 0.83
CA ILE A 57 20.37 25.95 0.22
C ILE A 57 20.79 25.31 -1.12
N SER A 58 20.23 24.14 -1.41
CA SER A 58 20.61 23.27 -2.53
C SER A 58 19.49 23.14 -3.57
N ASN A 59 19.85 22.91 -4.83
CA ASN A 59 19.00 22.32 -5.88
C ASN A 59 19.59 21.00 -6.43
N ARG A 60 20.51 20.37 -5.71
CA ARG A 60 21.07 19.08 -6.12
C ARG A 60 20.02 17.97 -6.05
N LEU A 61 20.09 17.07 -7.03
CA LEU A 61 19.32 15.83 -7.08
C LEU A 61 20.22 14.65 -6.72
N TYR A 62 19.70 13.78 -5.86
CA TYR A 62 20.30 12.50 -5.51
C TYR A 62 19.29 11.39 -5.78
N ILE A 63 19.74 10.23 -6.28
CA ILE A 63 18.88 9.13 -6.70
C ILE A 63 19.42 7.83 -6.10
N LEU A 64 18.68 7.25 -5.16
CA LEU A 64 18.95 5.93 -4.57
C LEU A 64 18.20 4.85 -5.36
N ASP A 65 18.91 3.86 -5.88
CA ASP A 65 18.29 2.60 -6.31
C ASP A 65 18.03 1.72 -5.07
N THR A 66 16.76 1.36 -4.81
CA THR A 66 16.36 0.66 -3.58
C THR A 66 16.70 -0.83 -3.57
N LYS A 67 17.14 -1.40 -4.70
CA LYS A 67 17.60 -2.78 -4.82
C LYS A 67 19.09 -2.88 -4.47
N THR A 68 19.91 -2.07 -5.11
CA THR A 68 21.38 -2.03 -4.92
C THR A 68 21.83 -1.27 -3.67
N LYS A 69 20.96 -0.40 -3.11
CA LYS A 69 21.27 0.54 -2.01
C LYS A 69 22.36 1.57 -2.36
N ILE A 70 22.57 1.84 -3.65
CA ILE A 70 23.57 2.80 -4.15
C ILE A 70 22.90 4.14 -4.48
N TRP A 71 23.40 5.21 -3.87
CA TRP A 71 23.11 6.59 -4.24
C TRP A 71 23.96 7.04 -5.43
N THR A 72 23.31 7.74 -6.34
CA THR A 72 23.92 8.52 -7.43
C THR A 72 23.50 9.98 -7.28
N THR A 73 24.21 10.91 -7.93
CA THR A 73 23.86 12.34 -7.95
C THR A 73 24.04 12.86 -9.36
N THR A 74 23.13 13.73 -9.81
CA THR A 74 23.29 14.48 -11.05
C THR A 74 23.77 15.89 -10.71
N ASN A 75 24.55 16.47 -11.63
CA ASN A 75 24.80 17.91 -11.60
C ASN A 75 23.50 18.64 -11.99
N PRO A 76 23.16 19.78 -11.35
CA PRO A 76 22.03 20.60 -11.80
C PRO A 76 22.22 21.03 -13.25
N GLU A 77 21.21 20.82 -14.08
CA GLU A 77 21.16 21.42 -15.41
C GLU A 77 20.97 22.95 -15.31
N ILE A 78 21.22 23.68 -16.41
CA ILE A 78 20.91 25.12 -16.51
C ILE A 78 19.40 25.39 -16.34
N THR A 79 18.58 24.40 -16.68
CA THR A 79 17.11 24.32 -16.51
C THR A 79 16.67 23.93 -15.10
N ALA A 80 17.58 23.65 -14.16
CA ALA A 80 17.20 23.17 -12.83
C ALA A 80 16.51 24.26 -11.98
N PRO A 81 15.55 23.90 -11.11
CA PRO A 81 14.85 24.85 -10.25
C PRO A 81 15.81 25.58 -9.30
N VAL A 82 15.40 26.79 -8.87
CA VAL A 82 16.15 27.54 -7.85
C VAL A 82 16.33 26.71 -6.56
N PRO A 83 17.49 26.83 -5.87
CA PRO A 83 17.75 26.15 -4.60
C PRO A 83 16.65 26.38 -3.58
N ARG A 84 16.13 25.29 -2.98
CA ARG A 84 14.98 25.36 -2.08
C ARG A 84 14.88 24.26 -1.03
N TYR A 85 14.22 24.56 0.08
CA TYR A 85 13.90 23.63 1.17
C TYR A 85 12.48 23.86 1.72
N PHE A 86 11.93 22.89 2.47
CA PHE A 86 10.53 22.87 2.95
C PHE A 86 9.47 23.03 1.83
N HIS A 87 9.81 22.62 0.60
CA HIS A 87 8.88 22.43 -0.51
C HIS A 87 8.18 21.06 -0.42
N SER A 88 7.13 20.83 -1.22
CA SER A 88 6.55 19.49 -1.41
C SER A 88 7.09 18.78 -2.64
N ALA A 89 7.04 17.44 -2.64
CA ALA A 89 7.29 16.60 -3.81
C ALA A 89 6.38 15.36 -3.80
N ASN A 90 5.65 15.12 -4.89
CA ASN A 90 4.71 14.02 -5.06
C ASN A 90 4.99 13.25 -6.36
N SER A 91 4.72 11.95 -6.38
CA SER A 91 4.89 11.09 -7.57
C SER A 91 3.58 11.05 -8.37
N ASP A 92 3.66 11.04 -9.71
CA ASP A 92 2.50 10.73 -10.57
C ASP A 92 2.16 9.21 -10.60
N GLY A 93 2.97 8.39 -9.95
CA GLY A 93 2.87 6.92 -9.93
C GLY A 93 3.41 6.24 -11.19
N LYS A 94 3.97 7.00 -12.13
CA LYS A 94 4.47 6.52 -13.43
C LYS A 94 5.92 6.97 -13.65
N HIS A 95 6.12 8.22 -14.09
CA HIS A 95 7.39 8.74 -14.60
C HIS A 95 7.70 10.18 -14.17
N HIS A 96 6.84 10.89 -13.44
CA HIS A 96 7.06 12.29 -13.07
C HIS A 96 7.03 12.51 -11.54
N ILE A 97 7.87 13.44 -11.08
CA ILE A 97 7.76 14.01 -9.74
C ILE A 97 7.33 15.46 -9.85
N LEU A 98 6.21 15.77 -9.21
CA LEU A 98 5.62 17.10 -9.08
C LEU A 98 6.19 17.78 -7.85
N PHE A 99 6.66 19.02 -7.97
CA PHE A 99 7.16 19.82 -6.85
C PHE A 99 6.34 21.11 -6.71
N TYR A 100 6.12 21.62 -5.50
CA TYR A 100 5.47 22.91 -5.28
C TYR A 100 6.08 23.71 -4.11
N GLY A 101 6.28 25.00 -4.35
CA GLY A 101 6.62 26.01 -3.34
C GLY A 101 7.94 25.80 -2.61
N GLY A 102 7.93 26.06 -1.30
CA GLY A 102 9.08 26.03 -0.39
C GLY A 102 9.72 27.40 -0.14
N MET A 103 10.86 27.39 0.55
CA MET A 103 11.72 28.56 0.76
C MET A 103 12.95 28.45 -0.16
N GLY A 104 13.29 29.52 -0.86
CA GLY A 104 14.51 29.65 -1.66
C GLY A 104 15.18 31.01 -1.44
N VAL A 105 16.24 31.29 -2.20
CA VAL A 105 16.97 32.57 -2.16
C VAL A 105 16.57 33.43 -3.35
N GLN A 106 16.36 34.72 -3.12
CA GLN A 106 16.31 35.74 -4.17
C GLN A 106 17.50 36.69 -4.01
N GLN A 107 18.25 36.90 -5.08
CA GLN A 107 19.30 37.93 -5.10
C GLN A 107 18.65 39.31 -5.17
N THR A 108 19.12 40.21 -4.31
CA THR A 108 18.69 41.62 -4.25
C THR A 108 19.92 42.52 -4.28
N VAL A 109 19.73 43.84 -4.43
CA VAL A 109 20.82 44.81 -4.48
C VAL A 109 21.66 44.81 -3.19
N ASN A 110 21.09 44.33 -2.08
CA ASN A 110 21.70 44.29 -0.76
C ASN A 110 22.28 42.91 -0.37
N GLY A 111 22.09 41.86 -1.18
CA GLY A 111 22.62 40.53 -0.92
C GLY A 111 21.68 39.38 -1.33
N GLU A 112 21.52 38.41 -0.44
CA GLU A 112 20.69 37.21 -0.63
C GLU A 112 19.55 37.18 0.40
N ASP A 113 18.33 37.46 -0.06
CA ASP A 113 17.13 37.47 0.78
C ASP A 113 16.37 36.14 0.68
N LEU A 114 15.82 35.70 1.81
CA LEU A 114 15.05 34.45 1.91
C LEU A 114 13.60 34.69 1.47
N VAL A 115 13.09 33.89 0.52
CA VAL A 115 11.73 34.06 -0.04
C VAL A 115 10.93 32.76 -0.04
N ALA A 116 9.63 32.88 0.24
CA ALA A 116 8.67 31.79 0.03
C ALA A 116 8.23 31.73 -1.45
N LEU A 117 7.93 30.54 -1.94
CA LEU A 117 7.67 30.25 -3.36
C LEU A 117 6.27 29.65 -3.58
N ASN A 118 5.75 29.76 -4.81
CA ASN A 118 4.47 29.18 -5.27
C ASN A 118 4.51 28.68 -6.72
N ASP A 119 5.70 28.39 -7.25
CA ASP A 119 5.86 27.69 -8.52
C ASP A 119 5.60 26.19 -8.37
N LEU A 120 5.12 25.56 -9.46
CA LEU A 120 5.00 24.12 -9.59
C LEU A 120 5.69 23.67 -10.88
N PHE A 121 6.54 22.67 -10.75
CA PHE A 121 7.43 22.16 -11.79
C PHE A 121 7.62 20.65 -11.63
N PHE A 122 8.17 20.01 -12.65
CA PHE A 122 8.17 18.56 -12.80
C PHE A 122 9.58 18.08 -13.11
N LEU A 123 9.93 16.92 -12.59
CA LEU A 123 11.08 16.14 -13.04
C LEU A 123 10.57 14.91 -13.78
N ASN A 124 10.88 14.79 -15.06
CA ASN A 124 10.69 13.54 -15.80
C ASN A 124 11.80 12.55 -15.37
N THR A 125 11.41 11.44 -14.77
CA THR A 125 12.35 10.51 -14.09
C THR A 125 13.06 9.53 -15.03
N GLU A 126 12.69 9.50 -16.32
CA GLU A 126 13.36 8.70 -17.35
C GLU A 126 14.46 9.49 -18.06
N THR A 127 14.15 10.73 -18.43
CA THR A 127 15.07 11.66 -19.11
C THR A 127 15.90 12.51 -18.14
N LEU A 128 15.45 12.65 -16.88
CA LEU A 128 15.98 13.54 -15.84
C LEU A 128 15.88 15.04 -16.15
N LEU A 129 15.03 15.41 -17.12
CA LEU A 129 14.77 16.79 -17.52
C LEU A 129 13.70 17.47 -16.65
N TRP A 130 13.81 18.79 -16.53
CA TRP A 130 12.88 19.64 -15.78
C TRP A 130 11.83 20.29 -16.68
N GLU A 131 10.56 20.27 -16.27
CA GLU A 131 9.44 20.83 -17.02
C GLU A 131 8.69 21.90 -16.21
N TYR A 132 8.26 22.96 -16.89
CA TYR A 132 7.61 24.14 -16.31
C TYR A 132 6.34 24.47 -17.09
N PRO A 133 5.16 23.94 -16.71
CA PRO A 133 3.91 24.28 -17.37
C PRO A 133 3.48 25.72 -17.03
N PRO A 134 2.76 26.40 -17.94
CA PRO A 134 2.14 27.68 -17.62
C PRO A 134 1.03 27.47 -16.58
N ILE A 135 1.20 28.07 -15.39
CA ILE A 135 0.26 27.97 -14.27
C ILE A 135 -0.27 29.37 -13.97
N ASN A 136 -1.58 29.54 -14.15
CA ASN A 136 -2.30 30.75 -13.77
C ASN A 136 -2.87 30.58 -12.35
N ASN A 137 -3.05 31.69 -11.63
CA ASN A 137 -3.72 31.74 -10.32
C ASN A 137 -3.15 30.77 -9.27
N SER A 138 -1.81 30.65 -9.20
CA SER A 138 -1.16 29.81 -8.19
C SER A 138 -1.43 30.32 -6.76
N PRO A 139 -1.64 29.45 -5.76
CA PRO A 139 -1.95 29.86 -4.38
C PRO A 139 -0.85 30.70 -3.73
N ALA A 140 -1.12 31.19 -2.52
CA ALA A 140 -0.16 31.97 -1.74
C ALA A 140 1.19 31.24 -1.57
N ARG A 141 2.28 32.02 -1.68
CA ARG A 141 3.67 31.61 -1.47
C ARG A 141 3.86 31.00 -0.09
N ARG A 142 4.40 29.78 -0.04
CA ARG A 142 4.40 28.99 1.19
C ARG A 142 5.49 27.93 1.27
N TYR A 143 5.77 27.48 2.48
CA TYR A 143 6.59 26.32 2.80
C TYR A 143 5.99 25.51 3.95
N ALA A 144 6.52 24.31 4.20
CA ALA A 144 6.06 23.39 5.26
C ALA A 144 4.54 23.10 5.25
N HIS A 145 3.94 23.21 4.06
CA HIS A 145 2.58 22.77 3.75
C HIS A 145 2.51 21.25 3.59
N ILE A 146 1.30 20.72 3.71
CA ILE A 146 0.98 19.32 3.41
C ILE A 146 0.65 19.20 1.92
N SER A 147 0.95 18.05 1.32
CA SER A 147 0.75 17.82 -0.12
C SER A 147 0.40 16.37 -0.43
N SER A 148 -0.53 16.15 -1.37
CA SER A 148 -0.88 14.81 -1.84
C SER A 148 -1.32 14.84 -3.30
N PHE A 149 -1.06 13.78 -4.05
CA PHE A 149 -1.42 13.68 -5.47
C PHE A 149 -2.22 12.41 -5.73
N VAL A 150 -3.36 12.54 -6.42
CA VAL A 150 -4.23 11.42 -6.81
C VAL A 150 -5.05 11.78 -8.04
N LYS A 151 -5.23 10.83 -8.98
CA LYS A 151 -6.02 10.98 -10.23
C LYS A 151 -5.93 12.37 -10.87
N ASP A 152 -4.72 12.74 -11.27
CA ASP A 152 -4.44 13.98 -12.01
C ASP A 152 -4.84 15.26 -11.23
N ARG A 153 -4.78 15.21 -9.90
CA ARG A 153 -5.02 16.34 -8.98
C ARG A 153 -3.93 16.44 -7.93
N LEU A 154 -3.32 17.62 -7.78
CA LEU A 154 -2.39 17.94 -6.69
C LEU A 154 -3.12 18.77 -5.63
N ILE A 155 -3.16 18.25 -4.41
CA ILE A 155 -3.66 18.95 -3.22
C ILE A 155 -2.49 19.59 -2.48
N ILE A 156 -2.64 20.86 -2.13
CA ILE A 156 -1.81 21.63 -1.23
C ILE A 156 -2.68 22.05 -0.04
N MET A 157 -2.21 21.84 1.18
CA MET A 157 -2.98 22.10 2.40
C MET A 157 -2.13 22.82 3.43
N GLY A 158 -2.61 23.99 3.85
CA GLY A 158 -1.99 24.85 4.86
C GLY A 158 -0.54 25.24 4.55
N GLY A 159 0.30 25.21 5.58
CA GLY A 159 1.71 25.64 5.53
C GLY A 159 1.96 26.98 6.20
N GLN A 160 3.09 27.61 5.89
CA GLN A 160 3.51 28.90 6.44
C GLN A 160 3.92 29.87 5.34
N ASP A 161 3.59 31.15 5.50
CA ASP A 161 4.09 32.27 4.69
C ASP A 161 5.53 32.68 5.12
N ILE A 162 6.13 33.66 4.45
CA ILE A 162 7.50 34.13 4.79
C ILE A 162 7.62 34.75 6.20
N ASN A 163 6.54 35.28 6.76
CA ASN A 163 6.48 35.81 8.12
C ASN A 163 6.32 34.70 9.18
N ASN A 164 6.17 33.43 8.77
CA ASN A 164 5.82 32.24 9.57
C ASN A 164 4.32 32.17 9.97
N GLU A 165 3.46 33.02 9.42
CA GLU A 165 2.02 32.95 9.65
C GLU A 165 1.43 31.68 9.02
N TYR A 166 0.50 31.02 9.74
CA TYR A 166 -0.10 29.78 9.28
C TYR A 166 -1.19 30.04 8.25
N LEU A 167 -1.04 29.40 7.08
CA LEU A 167 -2.07 29.30 6.08
C LEU A 167 -3.02 28.15 6.44
N ASN A 168 -4.33 28.38 6.30
CA ASN A 168 -5.39 27.42 6.66
C ASN A 168 -6.20 26.94 5.44
N ASP A 169 -5.78 27.32 4.23
CA ASP A 169 -6.46 27.00 2.97
C ASP A 169 -6.11 25.59 2.46
N ILE A 170 -7.04 25.04 1.68
CA ILE A 170 -6.84 23.80 0.91
C ILE A 170 -6.98 24.18 -0.56
N CYS A 171 -5.98 23.88 -1.38
CA CYS A 171 -5.95 24.18 -2.80
C CYS A 171 -5.77 22.89 -3.60
N VAL A 172 -6.55 22.72 -4.67
CA VAL A 172 -6.52 21.55 -5.56
C VAL A 172 -6.21 22.03 -6.97
N TYR A 173 -5.05 21.67 -7.51
CA TYR A 173 -4.73 21.86 -8.91
C TYR A 173 -5.20 20.66 -9.73
N ASP A 174 -6.06 20.90 -10.71
CA ASP A 174 -6.58 19.90 -11.65
C ASP A 174 -5.75 19.92 -12.93
N PHE A 175 -5.06 18.82 -13.23
CA PHE A 175 -4.17 18.73 -14.39
C PHE A 175 -4.88 18.65 -15.74
N LYS A 176 -6.15 18.23 -15.76
CA LYS A 176 -6.96 18.13 -16.97
C LYS A 176 -7.50 19.51 -17.35
N LYS A 177 -7.98 20.26 -16.35
CA LYS A 177 -8.49 21.63 -16.51
C LYS A 177 -7.38 22.70 -16.50
N LYS A 178 -6.21 22.39 -15.92
CA LYS A 178 -5.06 23.30 -15.69
C LYS A 178 -5.40 24.54 -14.85
N ILE A 179 -6.21 24.35 -13.82
CA ILE A 179 -6.66 25.41 -12.90
C ILE A 179 -6.43 24.99 -11.44
N TRP A 180 -6.18 25.98 -10.59
CA TRP A 180 -6.32 25.85 -9.15
C TRP A 180 -7.77 26.09 -8.74
N CYS A 181 -8.26 25.24 -7.84
CA CYS A 181 -9.55 25.36 -7.17
C CYS A 181 -9.32 25.40 -5.66
N SER A 182 -10.01 26.29 -4.96
CA SER A 182 -10.05 26.37 -3.50
C SER A 182 -11.50 26.24 -3.05
N PRO A 183 -11.80 25.67 -1.87
CA PRO A 183 -13.16 25.69 -1.35
C PRO A 183 -13.60 27.14 -1.09
N PRO A 184 -14.92 27.43 -1.14
CA PRO A 184 -15.43 28.60 -0.42
C PRO A 184 -15.00 28.49 1.05
N LEU A 185 -14.58 29.60 1.66
CA LEU A 185 -14.03 29.64 3.00
C LEU A 185 -14.98 28.96 4.02
N SER A 186 -14.56 27.78 4.51
CA SER A 186 -15.26 27.14 5.63
C SER A 186 -15.24 28.05 6.85
N THR A 187 -16.36 28.13 7.55
CA THR A 187 -16.46 28.83 8.84
C THR A 187 -15.62 28.15 9.94
N GLN A 188 -15.18 26.91 9.72
CA GLN A 188 -14.25 26.19 10.59
C GLN A 188 -12.82 26.29 10.05
N GLN A 189 -11.99 27.11 10.69
CA GLN A 189 -10.56 27.25 10.36
C GLN A 189 -9.71 26.22 11.10
N PHE A 190 -9.22 25.20 10.39
CA PHE A 190 -8.31 24.19 10.92
C PHE A 190 -6.85 24.51 10.54
N GLN A 191 -5.93 24.48 11.52
CA GLN A 191 -4.52 24.84 11.33
C GLN A 191 -3.67 23.63 10.86
N TYR A 192 -3.59 23.41 9.55
CA TYR A 192 -2.88 22.27 8.97
C TYR A 192 -1.37 22.52 8.77
N GLY A 193 -0.59 22.43 9.85
CA GLY A 193 0.88 22.53 9.81
C GLY A 193 1.61 21.18 9.80
N ALA A 194 2.55 20.98 8.86
CA ALA A 194 3.27 19.70 8.65
C ALA A 194 4.13 19.20 9.84
N TYR A 195 4.29 19.99 10.90
CA TYR A 195 4.94 19.58 12.15
C TYR A 195 4.13 18.54 12.95
N ARG A 196 2.79 18.62 12.85
CA ARG A 196 1.80 17.90 13.68
C ARG A 196 0.70 17.21 12.87
N SER A 197 0.56 17.58 11.60
CA SER A 197 -0.55 17.19 10.74
C SER A 197 -0.05 16.50 9.47
N ALA A 198 -0.73 15.46 9.03
CA ALA A 198 -0.41 14.69 7.83
C ALA A 198 -1.69 14.32 7.08
N ALA A 199 -1.70 14.50 5.77
CA ALA A 199 -2.84 14.20 4.92
C ALA A 199 -2.44 13.29 3.76
N VAL A 200 -3.39 12.47 3.32
CA VAL A 200 -3.29 11.60 2.14
C VAL A 200 -4.60 11.65 1.38
N ALA A 201 -4.51 11.81 0.07
CA ALA A 201 -5.65 11.82 -0.83
C ALA A 201 -5.81 10.46 -1.51
N VAL A 202 -7.03 9.94 -1.51
CA VAL A 202 -7.40 8.68 -2.17
C VAL A 202 -8.65 8.89 -3.01
N THR A 203 -8.86 8.00 -3.97
CA THR A 203 -10.18 7.82 -4.57
C THR A 203 -11.02 6.90 -3.68
N PRO A 204 -12.35 7.04 -3.66
CA PRO A 204 -13.24 6.05 -3.06
C PRO A 204 -12.83 4.64 -3.47
N ILE A 205 -12.47 3.81 -2.49
CA ILE A 205 -12.11 2.42 -2.74
C ILE A 205 -13.42 1.65 -2.74
N GLN A 206 -13.92 1.30 -3.93
CA GLN A 206 -15.11 0.47 -4.07
C GLN A 206 -14.76 -0.96 -3.64
N LEU A 207 -15.02 -1.25 -2.37
CA LEU A 207 -14.75 -2.54 -1.76
C LEU A 207 -15.86 -3.54 -2.11
N THR A 208 -15.62 -4.35 -3.14
CA THR A 208 -16.27 -5.67 -3.23
C THR A 208 -16.00 -6.41 -1.90
N PRO A 209 -17.03 -6.91 -1.19
CA PRO A 209 -16.82 -7.62 0.07
C PRO A 209 -15.85 -8.80 -0.11
N PRO A 210 -14.99 -9.10 0.87
CA PRO A 210 -13.87 -10.05 0.70
C PRO A 210 -14.31 -11.48 0.34
N PHE A 211 -15.59 -11.82 0.52
CA PHE A 211 -16.21 -13.07 0.10
C PHE A 211 -17.63 -12.83 -0.44
N SER A 212 -17.78 -11.96 -1.44
CA SER A 212 -18.96 -11.98 -2.30
C SER A 212 -18.69 -12.91 -3.49
N PRO A 213 -19.07 -14.21 -3.45
CA PRO A 213 -19.13 -15.00 -4.67
C PRO A 213 -20.19 -14.34 -5.55
N THR A 214 -19.78 -13.81 -6.70
CA THR A 214 -20.69 -13.14 -7.63
C THR A 214 -21.54 -14.22 -8.31
N MET A 215 -22.64 -14.59 -7.64
CA MET A 215 -23.48 -15.74 -8.01
C MET A 215 -24.14 -15.60 -9.39
N ASP A 216 -24.25 -14.37 -9.90
CA ASP A 216 -25.15 -14.02 -10.99
C ASP A 216 -24.48 -13.06 -12.01
N LEU A 217 -23.25 -13.42 -12.45
CA LEU A 217 -22.40 -12.67 -13.41
C LEU A 217 -23.02 -12.42 -14.81
N LEU A 218 -24.27 -12.81 -15.02
CA LEU A 218 -25.01 -12.73 -16.29
C LEU A 218 -26.39 -12.07 -16.16
N SER A 219 -26.79 -11.62 -14.96
CA SER A 219 -28.08 -10.94 -14.70
C SER A 219 -27.96 -9.45 -14.39
N GLU A 220 -26.73 -8.96 -14.12
CA GLU A 220 -26.40 -7.53 -14.21
C GLU A 220 -26.86 -6.99 -15.58
N PRO A 221 -27.70 -5.93 -15.63
CA PRO A 221 -28.26 -5.44 -16.89
C PRO A 221 -27.18 -4.83 -17.79
N PHE A 222 -27.50 -4.70 -19.07
CA PHE A 222 -26.62 -4.14 -20.11
C PHE A 222 -26.46 -2.60 -20.01
N GLU A 223 -26.58 -2.03 -18.82
CA GLU A 223 -26.25 -0.65 -18.53
C GLU A 223 -24.74 -0.50 -18.34
N ASP A 224 -24.16 0.58 -18.86
CA ASP A 224 -22.77 0.97 -18.58
C ASP A 224 -22.63 1.36 -17.10
N THR A 225 -22.49 0.38 -16.19
CA THR A 225 -21.93 0.57 -14.84
C THR A 225 -20.43 0.95 -14.88
N THR A 226 -19.84 0.80 -16.08
CA THR A 226 -18.69 1.51 -16.65
C THR A 226 -18.85 3.04 -16.74
N SER A 227 -20.01 3.60 -16.39
CA SER A 227 -20.16 5.01 -15.96
C SER A 227 -19.55 5.22 -14.57
N PHE A 228 -18.25 4.94 -14.47
CA PHE A 228 -17.51 5.04 -13.23
C PHE A 228 -17.71 6.43 -12.56
N GLN A 229 -18.02 6.44 -11.27
CA GLN A 229 -17.89 7.63 -10.41
C GLN A 229 -16.40 7.92 -10.12
N GLU A 230 -15.57 7.96 -11.17
CA GLU A 230 -14.12 7.77 -11.07
C GLU A 230 -13.34 9.00 -10.58
N THR A 231 -13.98 10.15 -10.43
CA THR A 231 -13.31 11.45 -10.22
C THR A 231 -13.67 12.16 -8.92
N GLU A 232 -14.37 11.48 -8.01
CA GLU A 232 -14.38 11.88 -6.60
C GLU A 232 -13.07 11.50 -5.91
N ILE A 233 -12.62 12.34 -4.98
CA ILE A 233 -11.45 12.07 -4.13
C ILE A 233 -11.76 12.42 -2.68
N THR A 234 -11.22 11.64 -1.75
CA THR A 234 -11.33 11.85 -0.30
C THR A 234 -9.95 12.18 0.26
N ILE A 235 -9.85 13.27 1.02
CA ILE A 235 -8.63 13.76 1.64
C ILE A 235 -8.69 13.47 3.13
N HIS A 236 -8.03 12.40 3.56
CA HIS A 236 -7.95 12.01 4.97
C HIS A 236 -6.80 12.77 5.64
N THR A 237 -7.12 13.56 6.67
CA THR A 237 -6.19 14.48 7.33
C THR A 237 -6.13 14.21 8.83
N TYR A 238 -5.02 13.65 9.28
CA TYR A 238 -4.74 13.40 10.70
C TYR A 238 -3.99 14.58 11.33
N THR A 239 -4.34 14.97 12.55
CA THR A 239 -3.65 16.02 13.33
C THR A 239 -3.36 15.57 14.77
N ASN A 240 -2.31 16.11 15.40
CA ASN A 240 -2.10 16.03 16.84
C ASN A 240 -1.90 17.41 17.50
N PHE A 241 -2.95 17.95 18.11
CA PHE A 241 -2.98 19.30 18.67
C PHE A 241 -2.59 19.35 20.16
N SER A 242 -2.60 20.57 20.71
CA SER A 242 -2.31 20.91 22.11
C SER A 242 -0.86 20.65 22.60
N THR A 243 -0.62 21.08 23.83
CA THR A 243 0.63 21.01 24.61
C THR A 243 0.44 20.42 26.00
N SER A 244 -0.79 20.30 26.49
CA SER A 244 -1.13 19.56 27.73
C SER A 244 -1.65 18.15 27.40
N ASP A 245 -2.73 18.08 26.62
CA ASP A 245 -3.52 16.88 26.35
C ASP A 245 -3.53 16.60 24.85
N VAL A 246 -2.98 15.47 24.42
CA VAL A 246 -2.79 15.19 22.98
C VAL A 246 -4.12 14.82 22.32
N THR A 247 -4.86 15.84 21.89
CA THR A 247 -6.05 15.68 21.05
C THR A 247 -5.64 15.16 19.67
N ARG A 248 -6.46 14.25 19.14
CA ARG A 248 -6.23 13.57 17.86
C ARG A 248 -7.46 13.79 17.02
N GLN A 249 -7.27 14.28 15.81
CA GLN A 249 -8.38 14.48 14.90
C GLN A 249 -8.13 13.80 13.58
N LEU A 250 -9.20 13.29 12.97
CA LEU A 250 -9.21 12.75 11.63
C LEU A 250 -10.36 13.40 10.87
N HIS A 251 -10.01 14.30 9.95
CA HIS A 251 -10.97 14.96 9.08
C HIS A 251 -10.91 14.32 7.69
N SER A 252 -12.07 14.01 7.12
CA SER A 252 -12.20 13.40 5.79
C SER A 252 -12.99 14.36 4.89
N TRP A 253 -12.30 15.03 3.96
CA TRP A 253 -12.91 15.96 3.00
C TRP A 253 -13.19 15.27 1.67
N LYS A 254 -14.43 15.30 1.17
CA LYS A 254 -14.79 14.79 -0.18
C LYS A 254 -14.77 15.93 -1.20
N VAL A 255 -14.11 15.71 -2.33
CA VAL A 255 -14.02 16.66 -3.45
C VAL A 255 -14.56 16.02 -4.73
N ASN A 256 -15.53 16.65 -5.37
CA ASN A 256 -16.28 16.10 -6.50
C ASN A 256 -15.52 16.19 -7.85
N ASN A 257 -16.17 15.73 -8.92
CA ASN A 257 -15.70 15.81 -10.31
C ASN A 257 -15.43 17.25 -10.79
N GLN A 258 -16.17 18.23 -10.24
CA GLN A 258 -16.07 19.65 -10.60
C GLN A 258 -14.92 20.37 -9.88
N ASN A 259 -14.35 19.76 -8.83
CA ASN A 259 -13.33 20.25 -7.89
C ASN A 259 -13.87 21.05 -6.69
N GLU A 260 -15.16 20.89 -6.40
CA GLU A 260 -15.83 21.49 -5.25
C GLU A 260 -15.79 20.53 -4.05
N PHE A 261 -15.73 21.08 -2.85
CA PHE A 261 -15.72 20.32 -1.61
C PHE A 261 -17.18 20.10 -1.17
N VAL A 262 -17.63 18.85 -1.23
CA VAL A 262 -19.04 18.47 -1.01
C VAL A 262 -19.34 18.20 0.46
N GLU A 263 -18.40 17.55 1.16
CA GLU A 263 -18.61 17.05 2.51
C GLU A 263 -17.32 17.09 3.31
N MET A 264 -17.44 17.44 4.60
CA MET A 264 -16.38 17.30 5.60
C MET A 264 -16.92 16.43 6.72
N GLN A 265 -16.29 15.27 6.92
CA GLN A 265 -16.61 14.36 8.02
C GLN A 265 -15.52 14.44 9.10
N ASP A 266 -15.93 14.71 10.34
CA ASP A 266 -15.07 14.52 11.51
C ASP A 266 -15.22 13.08 12.03
N GLN A 267 -14.10 12.37 12.16
CA GLN A 267 -14.01 10.98 12.63
C GLN A 267 -13.18 10.87 13.91
N SER A 268 -12.93 11.99 14.61
CA SER A 268 -12.09 12.09 15.82
C SER A 268 -12.60 11.23 16.98
N GLU A 269 -13.91 11.11 17.17
CA GLU A 269 -14.50 10.21 18.18
C GLU A 269 -14.32 8.74 17.79
N SER A 270 -14.57 8.40 16.52
CA SER A 270 -14.46 7.03 16.00
C SER A 270 -13.06 6.44 16.19
N ILE A 271 -12.02 7.22 15.90
CA ILE A 271 -10.62 6.78 16.09
C ILE A 271 -10.19 6.68 17.57
N SER A 272 -10.99 7.22 18.50
CA SER A 272 -10.66 7.30 19.93
C SER A 272 -11.20 6.12 20.74
N LEU A 273 -12.05 5.27 20.14
CA LEU A 273 -12.62 4.06 20.76
C LEU A 273 -11.63 2.88 20.89
N GLY A 274 -10.43 3.00 20.32
CA GLY A 274 -9.43 1.92 20.28
C GLY A 274 -8.55 1.83 21.53
N ASN A 275 -8.30 0.60 22.01
CA ASN A 275 -7.44 0.31 23.17
C ASN A 275 -5.97 0.78 23.06
N SER A 276 -5.49 1.15 21.87
CA SER A 276 -4.14 1.65 21.64
C SER A 276 -4.14 2.74 20.58
N LEU A 277 -3.89 3.99 20.99
CA LEU A 277 -3.76 5.14 20.11
C LEU A 277 -2.27 5.37 19.77
N PRO A 278 -1.96 5.96 18.60
CA PRO A 278 -0.61 6.50 18.35
C PRO A 278 -0.21 7.53 19.42
N PRO A 279 1.08 7.84 19.60
CA PRO A 279 1.52 8.92 20.49
C PRO A 279 1.51 10.28 19.77
N PRO A 280 1.91 11.41 20.39
CA PRO A 280 2.17 12.67 19.67
C PRO A 280 3.40 12.55 18.75
N LEU A 281 3.18 12.13 17.50
CA LEU A 281 4.21 12.07 16.47
C LEU A 281 4.62 13.47 15.98
N ARG A 282 5.87 13.63 15.57
CA ARG A 282 6.45 14.85 14.98
C ARG A 282 6.86 14.63 13.54
N PHE A 283 6.66 15.66 12.71
CA PHE A 283 6.74 15.59 11.25
C PHE A 283 6.04 14.35 10.69
N PRO A 284 4.76 14.09 11.06
CA PRO A 284 4.08 12.89 10.63
C PRO A 284 3.95 12.85 9.11
N THR A 285 4.04 11.64 8.57
CA THR A 285 3.79 11.30 7.16
C THR A 285 2.63 10.34 7.09
N ALA A 286 1.68 10.60 6.20
CA ALA A 286 0.50 9.77 5.95
C ALA A 286 0.60 9.11 4.58
N PHE A 287 0.21 7.84 4.50
CA PHE A 287 0.11 7.06 3.26
C PHE A 287 -1.12 6.16 3.34
N MET A 288 -1.59 5.64 2.20
CA MET A 288 -2.69 4.67 2.15
C MET A 288 -2.22 3.39 1.45
N CYS A 289 -2.53 2.23 2.05
CA CYS A 289 -2.19 0.93 1.48
C CYS A 289 -3.41 0.01 1.58
N GLY A 290 -4.13 -0.16 0.47
CA GLY A 290 -5.48 -0.72 0.50
C GLY A 290 -6.40 0.13 1.39
N GLN A 291 -7.08 -0.49 2.35
CA GLN A 291 -7.97 0.17 3.31
C GLN A 291 -7.23 0.84 4.49
N GLN A 292 -5.91 0.69 4.58
CA GLN A 292 -5.15 1.04 5.77
C GLN A 292 -4.48 2.41 5.64
N PHE A 293 -4.85 3.35 6.52
CA PHE A 293 -4.20 4.64 6.67
C PHE A 293 -2.95 4.47 7.52
N ILE A 294 -1.77 4.58 6.89
CA ILE A 294 -0.47 4.43 7.55
C ILE A 294 0.00 5.81 8.01
N LEU A 295 0.14 5.97 9.32
CA LEU A 295 0.69 7.16 9.97
C LEU A 295 2.07 6.84 10.54
N ALA A 296 3.11 7.52 10.07
CA ALA A 296 4.49 7.30 10.51
C ALA A 296 5.18 8.61 10.91
N GLY A 297 6.00 8.58 11.95
CA GLY A 297 6.70 9.78 12.43
C GLY A 297 7.56 9.55 13.67
N SER A 298 8.29 10.58 14.07
CA SER A 298 9.19 10.52 15.22
C SER A 298 8.42 10.78 16.51
N HIS A 299 8.54 9.90 17.51
CA HIS A 299 8.03 10.14 18.85
C HIS A 299 9.17 10.52 19.78
N LEU A 300 9.07 11.69 20.41
CA LEU A 300 10.01 12.16 21.42
C LEU A 300 9.28 12.41 22.74
N SER A 301 9.67 11.67 23.76
CA SER A 301 9.25 11.80 25.16
C SER A 301 10.46 11.65 26.07
N THR A 302 10.36 12.13 27.32
CA THR A 302 11.42 12.01 28.35
C THR A 302 11.85 10.57 28.60
N THR A 303 10.95 9.60 28.38
CA THR A 303 11.20 8.16 28.59
C THR A 303 11.43 7.37 27.31
N SER A 304 11.21 7.95 26.12
CA SER A 304 11.33 7.21 24.87
C SER A 304 11.47 8.11 23.64
N GLN A 305 12.54 7.85 22.87
CA GLN A 305 12.77 8.39 21.54
C GLN A 305 12.74 7.22 20.55
N GLN A 306 11.79 7.21 19.61
CA GLN A 306 11.65 6.13 18.62
C GLN A 306 10.85 6.60 17.40
N TYR A 307 11.17 6.08 16.21
CA TYR A 307 10.33 6.30 15.03
C TYR A 307 9.24 5.25 15.02
N GLN A 308 7.99 5.69 14.96
CA GLN A 308 6.84 4.80 15.04
C GLN A 308 6.06 4.81 13.73
N ILE A 309 5.55 3.63 13.37
CA ILE A 309 4.66 3.41 12.25
C ILE A 309 3.38 2.80 12.83
N TRP A 310 2.24 3.36 12.48
CA TRP A 310 0.91 2.96 12.92
C TRP A 310 0.02 2.80 11.69
N ALA A 311 -0.93 1.89 11.76
CA ALA A 311 -1.98 1.70 10.76
C ALA A 311 -3.35 1.89 11.42
N LEU A 312 -4.22 2.63 10.76
CA LEU A 312 -5.63 2.74 11.07
C LEU A 312 -6.40 2.00 9.98
N ASP A 313 -7.23 1.04 10.39
CA ASP A 313 -8.23 0.47 9.50
C ASP A 313 -9.35 1.49 9.28
N MET A 314 -9.51 1.97 8.04
CA MET A 314 -10.54 2.95 7.71
C MET A 314 -11.97 2.38 7.70
N THR A 315 -12.12 1.05 7.84
CA THR A 315 -13.43 0.38 7.94
C THR A 315 -13.90 0.24 9.39
N SER A 316 -13.01 -0.14 10.33
CA SER A 316 -13.34 -0.30 11.76
C SER A 316 -12.89 0.84 12.68
N PHE A 317 -12.11 1.79 12.17
CA PHE A 317 -11.43 2.86 12.92
C PHE A 317 -10.48 2.37 14.04
N VAL A 318 -10.03 1.12 13.97
CA VAL A 318 -9.09 0.55 14.95
C VAL A 318 -7.63 0.85 14.57
N TRP A 319 -6.91 1.50 15.49
CA TRP A 319 -5.47 1.72 15.41
C TRP A 319 -4.65 0.47 15.81
N THR A 320 -3.64 0.13 15.01
CA THR A 320 -2.66 -0.93 15.26
C THR A 320 -1.24 -0.37 15.12
N LYS A 321 -0.36 -0.63 16.10
CA LYS A 321 1.08 -0.29 15.98
C LYS A 321 1.81 -1.32 15.12
N ILE A 322 2.62 -0.86 14.17
CA ILE A 322 3.54 -1.71 13.41
C ILE A 322 4.83 -1.90 14.22
N GLU A 323 4.98 -3.09 14.80
CA GLU A 323 6.14 -3.52 15.59
C GLU A 323 7.36 -3.81 14.70
N ALA A 324 8.03 -2.75 14.21
CA ALA A 324 9.22 -2.83 13.35
C ALA A 324 10.51 -3.36 14.04
N GLY A 325 10.40 -4.08 15.15
CA GLY A 325 11.54 -4.54 15.96
C GLY A 325 12.33 -3.39 16.61
N ASN A 326 13.54 -3.70 17.07
CA ASN A 326 14.37 -2.74 17.84
C ASN A 326 15.07 -1.68 16.97
N VAL A 327 15.16 -1.90 15.65
CA VAL A 327 15.92 -1.05 14.70
C VAL A 327 15.47 0.41 14.74
N LEU A 328 14.16 0.66 14.88
CA LEU A 328 13.58 2.02 14.92
C LEU A 328 13.39 2.57 16.36
N SER A 329 13.80 1.80 17.38
CA SER A 329 13.73 2.20 18.79
C SER A 329 15.03 2.77 19.36
N GLN A 330 16.08 2.80 18.54
CA GLN A 330 17.39 3.38 18.85
C GLN A 330 17.91 4.13 17.62
N GLY A 331 18.72 5.16 17.85
CA GLY A 331 19.25 6.01 16.79
C GLY A 331 18.31 7.10 16.29
N SER A 332 18.77 7.85 15.30
CA SER A 332 18.04 8.95 14.69
C SER A 332 17.40 8.48 13.39
N TRP A 333 16.08 8.49 13.36
CA TRP A 333 15.25 8.07 12.23
C TRP A 333 14.12 9.09 12.09
N LEU A 334 14.13 9.91 11.03
CA LEU A 334 13.18 11.01 10.88
C LEU A 334 12.32 10.94 9.60
N LYS A 335 12.76 10.22 8.56
CA LYS A 335 12.08 10.22 7.25
C LYS A 335 11.64 8.83 6.80
N GLY A 336 10.33 8.62 6.72
CA GLY A 336 9.69 7.43 6.19
C GLY A 336 9.13 7.59 4.76
N LEU A 337 9.04 6.50 4.02
CA LEU A 337 8.41 6.36 2.69
C LEU A 337 7.73 5.00 2.55
N LEU A 338 6.50 4.98 2.01
CA LEU A 338 5.83 3.74 1.60
C LEU A 338 6.33 3.27 0.22
N CYS A 339 6.73 2.00 0.12
CA CYS A 339 7.04 1.31 -1.13
C CYS A 339 5.92 0.32 -1.47
N GLU A 340 4.82 0.84 -2.04
CA GLU A 340 3.61 0.07 -2.40
C GLU A 340 3.94 -1.17 -3.23
N ASN A 341 4.75 -1.04 -4.29
CA ASN A 341 5.10 -2.11 -5.23
C ASN A 341 5.84 -3.30 -4.59
N THR A 342 6.21 -3.22 -3.32
CA THR A 342 6.90 -4.27 -2.56
C THR A 342 6.31 -4.50 -1.16
N ASN A 343 5.17 -3.89 -0.83
CA ASN A 343 4.54 -3.92 0.50
C ASN A 343 5.53 -3.66 1.65
N ARG A 344 6.40 -2.64 1.50
CA ARG A 344 7.45 -2.30 2.46
C ARG A 344 7.38 -0.83 2.86
N PHE A 345 7.67 -0.55 4.13
CA PHE A 345 7.87 0.80 4.63
C PHE A 345 9.36 1.04 4.88
N VAL A 346 9.89 2.12 4.32
CA VAL A 346 11.33 2.40 4.28
C VAL A 346 11.61 3.64 5.12
N VAL A 347 12.57 3.56 6.04
CA VAL A 347 12.96 4.66 6.93
C VAL A 347 14.44 4.97 6.76
N PHE A 348 14.77 6.26 6.66
CA PHE A 348 16.13 6.78 6.57
C PHE A 348 16.61 7.33 7.92
N GLY A 349 17.88 7.09 8.24
CA GLY A 349 18.46 7.50 9.51
C GLY A 349 19.89 7.00 9.76
N HIS A 350 20.27 6.91 11.04
CA HIS A 350 21.55 6.42 11.51
C HIS A 350 21.41 5.84 12.94
N PRO A 351 21.89 4.60 13.21
CA PRO A 351 21.69 3.94 14.51
C PRO A 351 22.41 4.65 15.67
N ASP A 352 23.60 5.22 15.43
CA ASP A 352 24.41 5.84 16.50
C ASP A 352 24.14 7.34 16.74
N ARG A 353 23.11 7.93 16.12
CA ARG A 353 22.79 9.37 16.25
C ARG A 353 21.66 9.63 17.26
N SER A 354 21.72 10.78 17.93
CA SER A 354 20.66 11.26 18.83
C SER A 354 19.44 11.75 18.03
N MET A 355 18.28 11.11 18.23
CA MET A 355 17.02 11.55 17.62
C MET A 355 16.59 12.93 18.13
N ALA A 356 16.85 13.27 19.41
CA ALA A 356 16.51 14.56 19.98
C ALA A 356 17.25 15.73 19.32
N ASP A 357 18.55 15.57 19.05
CA ASP A 357 19.39 16.63 18.47
C ASP A 357 19.11 16.79 16.97
N ASP A 358 19.01 15.70 16.23
CA ASP A 358 18.61 15.75 14.81
C ASP A 358 17.19 16.29 14.62
N TYR A 359 16.26 15.98 15.53
CA TYR A 359 14.90 16.56 15.52
C TYR A 359 14.93 18.07 15.80
N LYS A 360 15.74 18.52 16.77
CA LYS A 360 15.90 19.93 17.13
C LYS A 360 16.43 20.76 15.96
N ASP A 361 17.47 20.25 15.28
CA ASP A 361 18.04 20.90 14.08
C ASP A 361 17.20 20.64 12.80
N ARG A 362 16.24 19.70 12.85
CA ARG A 362 15.38 19.23 11.74
C ARG A 362 16.17 18.56 10.60
N VAL A 363 17.23 17.84 10.97
CA VAL A 363 18.25 17.28 10.08
C VAL A 363 17.97 15.82 9.74
N ASN A 364 17.87 15.53 8.45
CA ASN A 364 17.69 14.17 7.96
C ASN A 364 19.05 13.57 7.58
N CYS A 365 19.28 12.31 7.97
CA CYS A 365 20.42 11.50 7.58
C CYS A 365 19.97 10.41 6.61
N TYR A 366 20.77 10.14 5.59
CA TYR A 366 20.45 9.21 4.48
C TYR A 366 21.46 8.06 4.36
N GLU A 367 22.36 7.91 5.33
CA GLU A 367 23.38 6.86 5.35
C GLU A 367 22.80 5.46 5.52
N HIS A 368 21.83 5.27 6.41
CA HIS A 368 21.24 3.96 6.70
C HIS A 368 19.77 3.91 6.35
N LEU A 369 19.32 2.69 6.05
CA LEU A 369 18.02 2.35 5.50
C LEU A 369 17.44 1.16 6.27
N ALA A 370 16.32 1.36 6.96
CA ALA A 370 15.52 0.29 7.54
C ALA A 370 14.34 -0.03 6.61
N CYS A 371 14.17 -1.28 6.21
CA CYS A 371 13.11 -1.73 5.32
C CYS A 371 12.17 -2.69 6.08
N VAL A 372 11.07 -2.14 6.63
CA VAL A 372 10.03 -2.88 7.34
C VAL A 372 9.08 -3.53 6.32
N ASN A 373 8.88 -4.85 6.38
CA ASN A 373 7.85 -5.53 5.59
C ASN A 373 6.48 -5.40 6.30
N ILE A 374 5.56 -4.64 5.70
CA ILE A 374 4.24 -4.35 6.28
C ILE A 374 3.17 -5.38 5.88
N GLU A 375 3.42 -6.22 4.88
CA GLU A 375 2.57 -7.35 4.51
C GLU A 375 2.47 -8.38 5.65
N ILE A 376 3.53 -8.49 6.48
CA ILE A 376 3.59 -9.30 7.71
C ILE A 376 2.55 -8.86 8.77
N PHE A 377 1.95 -7.68 8.60
CA PHE A 377 0.88 -7.14 9.44
C PHE A 377 -0.50 -7.26 8.76
N GLY A 378 -0.56 -7.72 7.51
CA GLY A 378 -1.76 -7.76 6.67
C GLY A 378 -1.98 -6.48 5.86
N ILE A 379 -0.98 -5.58 5.82
CA ILE A 379 -1.07 -4.28 5.15
C ILE A 379 -0.38 -4.38 3.80
N TYR A 380 -1.17 -4.46 2.73
CA TYR A 380 -0.70 -4.58 1.35
C TYR A 380 -1.77 -4.08 0.38
N LYS A 381 -1.37 -3.84 -0.87
CA LYS A 381 -2.30 -3.44 -1.94
C LYS A 381 -3.01 -4.68 -2.49
N PRO A 382 -4.35 -4.77 -2.45
CA PRO A 382 -5.06 -5.95 -2.96
C PRO A 382 -4.93 -6.06 -4.50
N PRO A 383 -4.85 -7.29 -5.04
CA PRO A 383 -4.79 -7.52 -6.48
C PRO A 383 -6.07 -7.03 -7.16
N ARG A 384 -5.92 -6.14 -8.16
CA ARG A 384 -7.05 -5.70 -8.99
C ARG A 384 -7.48 -6.82 -9.94
N PRO A 385 -8.77 -6.99 -10.26
CA PRO A 385 -9.21 -7.94 -11.29
C PRO A 385 -8.71 -7.52 -12.68
N SER A 386 -8.42 -8.50 -13.54
CA SER A 386 -7.88 -8.26 -14.91
C SER A 386 -8.97 -8.01 -15.95
N TYR A 387 -10.15 -8.55 -15.71
CA TYR A 387 -11.33 -8.48 -16.59
C TYR A 387 -12.55 -8.03 -15.78
N SER A 388 -13.55 -7.46 -16.45
CA SER A 388 -14.84 -7.14 -15.82
C SER A 388 -15.56 -8.38 -15.29
N SER A 389 -16.55 -8.18 -14.41
CA SER A 389 -17.48 -9.22 -13.96
C SER A 389 -18.05 -10.02 -15.15
N PHE A 390 -18.61 -9.34 -16.14
CA PHE A 390 -19.10 -9.96 -17.38
C PHE A 390 -18.04 -10.82 -18.09
N GLY A 391 -16.81 -10.32 -18.23
CA GLY A 391 -15.71 -11.07 -18.85
C GLY A 391 -15.32 -12.34 -18.07
N GLN A 392 -15.38 -12.29 -16.74
CA GLN A 392 -15.20 -13.47 -15.88
C GLN A 392 -16.39 -14.45 -16.01
N GLY A 393 -17.63 -13.94 -16.06
CA GLY A 393 -18.84 -14.73 -16.28
C GLY A 393 -18.82 -15.49 -17.61
N LEU A 394 -18.44 -14.81 -18.70
CA LEU A 394 -18.23 -15.43 -20.01
C LEU A 394 -17.16 -16.53 -19.96
N GLY A 395 -16.03 -16.29 -19.27
CA GLY A 395 -15.01 -17.31 -19.04
C GLY A 395 -15.54 -18.55 -18.33
N LEU A 396 -16.34 -18.39 -17.28
CA LEU A 396 -16.98 -19.51 -16.58
C LEU A 396 -18.06 -20.23 -17.42
N SER A 397 -18.65 -19.55 -18.41
CA SER A 397 -19.55 -20.18 -19.39
C SER A 397 -18.76 -21.04 -20.39
N LEU A 398 -17.67 -20.52 -20.95
CA LEU A 398 -16.78 -21.23 -21.88
C LEU A 398 -16.11 -22.47 -21.28
N LEU A 399 -15.94 -22.54 -19.95
CA LEU A 399 -15.46 -23.73 -19.24
C LEU A 399 -16.55 -24.80 -19.04
N LYS A 400 -17.83 -24.45 -19.17
CA LYS A 400 -18.97 -25.36 -19.02
C LYS A 400 -19.45 -25.96 -20.34
N ASP A 401 -19.14 -25.34 -21.48
CA ASP A 401 -19.59 -25.78 -22.80
C ASP A 401 -18.67 -26.87 -23.38
N PRO A 402 -19.12 -28.14 -23.52
CA PRO A 402 -18.30 -29.20 -24.10
C PRO A 402 -18.06 -29.01 -25.60
N ALA A 403 -18.93 -28.28 -26.33
CA ALA A 403 -18.79 -28.09 -27.78
C ALA A 403 -17.58 -27.23 -28.16
N LEU A 404 -17.03 -26.47 -27.21
CA LEU A 404 -15.84 -25.62 -27.37
C LEU A 404 -14.56 -26.25 -26.79
N SER A 405 -14.62 -27.54 -26.43
CA SER A 405 -13.52 -28.28 -25.83
C SER A 405 -12.86 -29.25 -26.83
N ASP A 406 -11.53 -29.36 -26.77
CA ASP A 406 -10.72 -30.13 -27.73
C ASP A 406 -9.55 -30.88 -27.09
N LEU A 407 -9.44 -30.86 -25.75
CA LEU A 407 -8.43 -31.51 -24.93
C LEU A 407 -9.09 -32.07 -23.65
N LYS A 408 -8.62 -33.22 -23.16
CA LYS A 408 -9.09 -33.86 -21.93
C LYS A 408 -8.00 -33.87 -20.87
N LEU A 409 -8.29 -33.34 -19.69
CA LEU A 409 -7.40 -33.38 -18.52
C LEU A 409 -7.84 -34.47 -17.56
N ILE A 410 -6.91 -35.30 -17.09
CA ILE A 410 -7.16 -36.45 -16.19
C ILE A 410 -6.42 -36.23 -14.86
N THR A 411 -7.11 -36.41 -13.74
CA THR A 411 -6.58 -36.17 -12.38
C THR A 411 -6.08 -37.44 -11.68
N THR A 412 -5.37 -37.26 -10.56
CA THR A 412 -4.77 -38.38 -9.79
C THR A 412 -5.79 -39.33 -9.17
N ASP A 413 -7.04 -38.89 -9.03
CA ASP A 413 -8.21 -39.66 -8.61
C ASP A 413 -8.97 -40.33 -9.78
N GLY A 414 -8.42 -40.28 -11.00
CA GLY A 414 -8.97 -40.93 -12.20
C GLY A 414 -10.15 -40.20 -12.85
N GLN A 415 -10.58 -39.06 -12.30
CA GLN A 415 -11.61 -38.23 -12.91
C GLN A 415 -11.04 -37.41 -14.08
N HIS A 416 -11.91 -36.76 -14.87
CA HIS A 416 -11.48 -35.96 -16.00
C HIS A 416 -12.45 -34.82 -16.32
N ILE A 417 -11.94 -33.80 -17.02
CA ILE A 417 -12.70 -32.66 -17.53
C ILE A 417 -12.23 -32.32 -18.95
N LEU A 418 -13.15 -31.87 -19.79
CA LEU A 418 -12.85 -31.38 -21.14
C LEU A 418 -12.59 -29.88 -21.10
N VAL A 419 -11.62 -29.42 -21.89
CA VAL A 419 -11.08 -28.06 -21.87
C VAL A 419 -10.66 -27.60 -23.26
N ASN A 420 -10.50 -26.29 -23.44
CA ASN A 420 -10.01 -25.69 -24.67
C ASN A 420 -8.49 -25.48 -24.62
N SER A 421 -7.77 -26.09 -25.56
CA SER A 421 -6.31 -26.08 -25.67
C SER A 421 -5.75 -24.68 -25.96
N ALA A 422 -6.46 -23.85 -26.73
CA ALA A 422 -6.02 -22.50 -27.08
C ALA A 422 -6.10 -21.54 -25.87
N ILE A 423 -7.18 -21.59 -25.08
CA ILE A 423 -7.31 -20.81 -23.84
C ILE A 423 -6.21 -21.22 -22.84
N LEU A 424 -5.96 -22.53 -22.71
CA LEU A 424 -4.88 -23.06 -21.89
C LEU A 424 -3.50 -22.59 -22.35
N ALA A 425 -3.17 -22.73 -23.63
CA ALA A 425 -1.88 -22.31 -24.19
C ALA A 425 -1.66 -20.78 -24.15
N GLN A 426 -2.72 -19.98 -24.16
CA GLN A 426 -2.65 -18.53 -24.01
C GLN A 426 -2.37 -18.10 -22.56
N ARG A 427 -2.97 -18.79 -21.57
CA ARG A 427 -3.01 -18.34 -20.16
C ARG A 427 -2.21 -19.19 -19.18
N TRP A 428 -1.68 -20.34 -19.59
CA TRP A 428 -0.74 -21.16 -18.83
C TRP A 428 0.55 -21.34 -19.66
N PRO A 429 1.51 -20.39 -19.55
CA PRO A 429 2.68 -20.32 -20.44
C PRO A 429 3.50 -21.61 -20.46
N THR A 430 3.63 -22.23 -19.29
CA THR A 430 4.47 -23.41 -19.01
C THR A 430 4.05 -24.67 -19.76
N ILE A 431 2.78 -24.76 -20.19
CA ILE A 431 2.31 -25.88 -21.04
C ILE A 431 2.12 -25.50 -22.50
N ARG A 432 2.29 -24.22 -22.89
CA ARG A 432 2.10 -23.77 -24.26
C ARG A 432 2.89 -24.61 -25.27
N GLN A 433 4.17 -24.87 -24.97
CA GLN A 433 5.06 -25.69 -25.80
C GLN A 433 4.59 -27.16 -25.95
N LEU A 434 3.89 -27.69 -24.94
CA LEU A 434 3.29 -29.04 -25.00
C LEU A 434 1.99 -29.07 -25.82
N LEU A 435 1.35 -27.92 -26.03
CA LEU A 435 0.11 -27.78 -26.77
C LEU A 435 0.29 -27.33 -28.22
N GLU A 436 1.45 -26.79 -28.63
CA GLU A 436 1.68 -26.37 -30.04
C GLU A 436 1.38 -27.45 -31.10
N PRO A 437 1.62 -28.76 -30.87
CA PRO A 437 1.18 -29.83 -31.80
C PRO A 437 -0.33 -29.95 -31.99
N ILE A 438 -1.13 -29.47 -31.02
CA ILE A 438 -2.60 -29.44 -31.08
C ILE A 438 -3.08 -28.14 -31.75
N LEU A 439 -2.43 -27.02 -31.43
CA LEU A 439 -2.77 -25.68 -31.93
C LEU A 439 -2.37 -25.46 -33.40
N SER A 440 -1.31 -26.15 -33.85
CA SER A 440 -0.75 -26.03 -35.20
C SER A 440 -0.61 -27.42 -35.85
N PRO A 441 -1.70 -28.01 -36.36
CA PRO A 441 -1.65 -29.27 -37.10
C PRO A 441 -0.91 -29.04 -38.43
N GLN A 442 0.42 -29.26 -38.42
CA GLN A 442 1.19 -29.24 -39.67
C GLN A 442 0.75 -30.42 -40.55
N PRO A 443 0.59 -30.21 -41.88
CA PRO A 443 0.39 -31.30 -42.81
C PRO A 443 1.67 -32.13 -42.87
N THR A 444 1.69 -33.24 -42.14
CA THR A 444 2.81 -34.18 -42.13
C THR A 444 2.94 -34.79 -43.52
N ILE A 445 4.04 -34.49 -44.21
CA ILE A 445 4.37 -35.15 -45.47
C ILE A 445 4.52 -36.64 -45.18
N ILE A 446 3.81 -37.47 -45.96
CA ILE A 446 3.77 -38.91 -45.76
C ILE A 446 5.13 -39.52 -46.12
N SER A 447 5.98 -39.72 -45.10
CA SER A 447 7.08 -40.69 -45.13
C SER A 447 6.56 -42.04 -44.64
N THR A 448 6.71 -43.07 -45.46
CA THR A 448 6.19 -44.42 -45.22
C THR A 448 6.74 -45.09 -43.97
N ASP A 449 5.90 -45.91 -43.34
CA ASP A 449 6.26 -47.01 -42.43
C ASP A 449 7.03 -46.67 -41.15
N SER A 450 6.43 -45.83 -40.28
CA SER A 450 6.62 -45.90 -38.83
C SER A 450 5.42 -45.32 -38.07
N GLU A 451 4.92 -46.09 -37.09
CA GLU A 451 3.90 -45.76 -36.07
C GLU A 451 2.85 -44.68 -36.43
N ILE A 452 1.65 -45.11 -36.82
CA ILE A 452 0.44 -44.27 -36.75
C ILE A 452 0.22 -43.92 -35.26
N LEU A 453 0.53 -42.69 -34.85
CA LEU A 453 0.14 -42.19 -33.53
C LEU A 453 -1.39 -42.17 -33.43
N GLU A 454 -1.93 -42.79 -32.37
CA GLU A 454 -3.37 -42.81 -32.10
C GLU A 454 -3.93 -41.38 -32.00
N SER A 455 -4.75 -40.98 -32.97
CA SER A 455 -5.37 -39.65 -33.07
C SER A 455 -6.37 -39.33 -31.94
N ASP A 456 -6.78 -40.35 -31.19
CA ASP A 456 -8.05 -40.36 -30.47
C ASP A 456 -7.95 -40.07 -28.97
N LYS A 457 -6.73 -39.86 -28.44
CA LYS A 457 -6.50 -39.53 -27.02
C LYS A 457 -5.65 -38.29 -26.83
N ARG A 458 -6.30 -37.14 -27.05
CA ARG A 458 -5.84 -35.83 -26.58
C ARG A 458 -5.98 -35.74 -25.04
N GLU A 459 -5.15 -36.50 -24.33
CA GLU A 459 -5.23 -36.74 -22.88
C GLU A 459 -3.94 -36.34 -22.14
N MET A 460 -4.06 -35.42 -21.19
CA MET A 460 -2.93 -34.87 -20.41
C MET A 460 -3.20 -35.01 -18.90
N SER A 461 -2.20 -35.44 -18.13
CA SER A 461 -2.37 -35.77 -16.70
C SER A 461 -2.07 -34.58 -15.79
N PHE A 462 -2.98 -34.24 -14.88
CA PHE A 462 -2.85 -33.17 -13.88
C PHE A 462 -2.39 -33.74 -12.52
N PRO A 463 -1.49 -33.06 -11.76
CA PRO A 463 -0.83 -33.62 -10.58
C PRO A 463 -1.64 -33.54 -9.26
N ASP A 464 -2.93 -33.21 -9.32
CA ASP A 464 -3.80 -32.96 -8.16
C ASP A 464 -5.20 -33.57 -8.37
N THR A 465 -6.08 -33.44 -7.37
CA THR A 465 -7.45 -33.98 -7.43
C THR A 465 -8.39 -33.17 -8.33
N TYR A 466 -9.53 -33.76 -8.72
CA TYR A 466 -10.55 -33.13 -9.54
C TYR A 466 -11.03 -31.77 -9.00
N VAL A 467 -11.24 -31.67 -7.69
CA VAL A 467 -11.73 -30.45 -7.03
C VAL A 467 -10.71 -29.30 -7.15
N VAL A 468 -9.41 -29.63 -7.12
CA VAL A 468 -8.32 -28.65 -7.31
C VAL A 468 -8.17 -28.29 -8.79
N LEU A 469 -8.26 -29.27 -9.71
CA LEU A 469 -8.22 -29.01 -11.15
C LEU A 469 -9.35 -28.07 -11.58
N VAL A 470 -10.59 -28.31 -11.13
CA VAL A 470 -11.73 -27.43 -11.44
C VAL A 470 -11.50 -26.01 -10.93
N ALA A 471 -11.00 -25.84 -9.71
CA ALA A 471 -10.69 -24.52 -9.14
C ALA A 471 -9.54 -23.80 -9.88
N PHE A 472 -8.55 -24.56 -10.38
CA PHE A 472 -7.46 -24.06 -11.20
C PHE A 472 -7.92 -23.64 -12.61
N LEU A 473 -8.77 -24.44 -13.26
CA LEU A 473 -9.34 -24.11 -14.58
C LEU A 473 -10.29 -22.90 -14.50
N GLN A 474 -11.07 -22.78 -13.42
CA GLN A 474 -11.86 -21.58 -13.15
C GLN A 474 -10.97 -20.33 -13.07
N PHE A 475 -9.76 -20.43 -12.52
CA PHE A 475 -8.78 -19.33 -12.58
C PHE A 475 -8.29 -19.11 -14.01
N ILE A 476 -7.84 -20.14 -14.74
CA ILE A 476 -7.36 -20.00 -16.12
C ILE A 476 -8.39 -19.28 -17.01
N TYR A 477 -9.68 -19.61 -16.89
CA TYR A 477 -10.72 -19.01 -17.73
C TYR A 477 -11.14 -17.59 -17.27
N THR A 478 -10.90 -17.17 -16.01
CA THR A 478 -11.29 -15.85 -15.48
C THR A 478 -10.14 -14.87 -15.21
N ASP A 479 -8.91 -15.36 -15.09
CA ASP A 479 -7.74 -14.70 -14.48
C ASP A 479 -8.01 -14.09 -13.08
N HIS A 480 -8.94 -14.71 -12.33
CA HIS A 480 -9.28 -14.31 -10.98
C HIS A 480 -9.71 -15.50 -10.11
N LEU A 481 -9.92 -15.25 -8.81
CA LEU A 481 -10.58 -16.19 -7.90
C LEU A 481 -11.98 -15.64 -7.63
N VAL A 482 -13.01 -16.35 -8.11
CA VAL A 482 -14.40 -15.86 -8.20
C VAL A 482 -15.38 -16.80 -7.53
N THR A 483 -15.12 -18.12 -7.56
CA THR A 483 -16.06 -19.12 -7.07
C THR A 483 -15.90 -19.39 -5.56
N ALA A 484 -16.97 -19.82 -4.91
CA ALA A 484 -16.92 -20.25 -3.51
C ALA A 484 -16.01 -21.49 -3.30
N GLN A 485 -15.82 -22.31 -4.34
CA GLN A 485 -14.90 -23.46 -4.34
C GLN A 485 -13.44 -23.02 -4.31
N GLN A 486 -13.07 -22.04 -5.12
CA GLN A 486 -11.72 -21.45 -5.12
C GLN A 486 -11.35 -20.85 -3.75
N HIS A 487 -12.32 -20.28 -3.04
CA HIS A 487 -12.14 -19.68 -1.71
C HIS A 487 -12.16 -20.68 -0.54
N GLN A 488 -12.14 -21.99 -0.77
CA GLN A 488 -11.99 -22.95 0.33
C GLN A 488 -10.52 -22.99 0.80
N PRO A 489 -10.21 -22.95 2.12
CA PRO A 489 -8.83 -22.75 2.58
C PRO A 489 -7.83 -23.81 2.07
N HIS A 490 -8.27 -25.07 1.99
CA HIS A 490 -7.45 -26.18 1.50
C HIS A 490 -7.25 -26.13 -0.03
N ILE A 491 -8.24 -25.64 -0.78
CA ILE A 491 -8.12 -25.40 -2.22
C ILE A 491 -7.15 -24.25 -2.48
N LEU A 492 -7.27 -23.12 -1.77
CA LEU A 492 -6.30 -22.03 -1.84
C LEU A 492 -4.87 -22.50 -1.52
N ALA A 493 -4.70 -23.36 -0.53
CA ALA A 493 -3.39 -23.92 -0.16
C ALA A 493 -2.77 -24.81 -1.25
N ARG A 494 -3.60 -25.54 -2.03
CA ARG A 494 -3.15 -26.27 -3.23
C ARG A 494 -2.91 -25.34 -4.41
N LEU A 495 -3.79 -24.36 -4.66
CA LEU A 495 -3.63 -23.36 -5.72
C LEU A 495 -2.36 -22.53 -5.56
N LEU A 496 -1.99 -22.16 -4.32
CA LEU A 496 -0.73 -21.46 -4.04
C LEU A 496 0.49 -22.32 -4.39
N PHE A 497 0.47 -23.61 -4.05
CA PHE A 497 1.52 -24.56 -4.42
C PHE A 497 1.61 -24.78 -5.93
N LEU A 498 0.48 -24.94 -6.61
CA LEU A 498 0.41 -25.08 -8.08
C LEU A 498 0.87 -23.81 -8.80
N ALA A 499 0.63 -22.62 -8.23
CA ALA A 499 1.12 -21.37 -8.79
C ALA A 499 2.64 -21.25 -8.76
N ASP A 500 3.30 -21.85 -7.77
CA ASP A 500 4.76 -21.93 -7.70
C ASP A 500 5.29 -23.04 -8.63
N LEU A 501 4.69 -24.24 -8.57
CA LEU A 501 5.05 -25.40 -9.41
C LEU A 501 4.95 -25.12 -10.92
N PHE A 502 3.96 -24.34 -11.32
CA PHE A 502 3.71 -24.00 -12.73
C PHE A 502 4.23 -22.62 -13.14
N GLU A 503 4.92 -21.90 -12.24
CA GLU A 503 5.42 -20.53 -12.49
C GLU A 503 4.34 -19.55 -13.00
N ILE A 504 3.23 -19.42 -12.26
CA ILE A 504 2.11 -18.52 -12.55
C ILE A 504 2.03 -17.43 -11.46
N PRO A 505 2.75 -16.28 -11.61
CA PRO A 505 2.81 -15.24 -10.58
C PRO A 505 1.46 -14.66 -10.21
N ARG A 506 0.53 -14.62 -11.18
CA ARG A 506 -0.82 -14.07 -11.01
C ARG A 506 -1.70 -14.92 -10.10
N LEU A 507 -1.69 -16.25 -10.27
CA LEU A 507 -2.37 -17.15 -9.33
C LEU A 507 -1.71 -17.09 -7.94
N LYS A 508 -0.39 -16.93 -7.88
CA LYS A 508 0.35 -16.78 -6.62
C LYS A 508 -0.07 -15.51 -5.85
N GLU A 509 -0.15 -14.38 -6.54
CA GLU A 509 -0.65 -13.09 -5.99
C GLU A 509 -2.07 -13.23 -5.42
N LEU A 510 -2.99 -13.79 -6.22
CA LEU A 510 -4.40 -13.98 -5.83
C LEU A 510 -4.56 -14.96 -4.66
N ALA A 511 -3.86 -16.09 -4.68
CA ALA A 511 -3.90 -17.08 -3.62
C ALA A 511 -3.30 -16.54 -2.31
N VAL A 512 -2.17 -15.82 -2.37
CA VAL A 512 -1.59 -15.14 -1.19
C VAL A 512 -2.57 -14.10 -0.62
N HIS A 513 -3.23 -13.30 -1.47
CA HIS A 513 -4.26 -12.35 -1.03
C HIS A 513 -5.42 -13.05 -0.31
N ALA A 514 -6.01 -14.09 -0.92
CA ALA A 514 -7.13 -14.81 -0.34
C ALA A 514 -6.74 -15.51 0.98
N LEU A 515 -5.57 -16.14 1.05
CA LEU A 515 -5.04 -16.75 2.28
C LEU A 515 -4.77 -15.70 3.37
N HIS A 516 -4.33 -14.49 3.01
CA HIS A 516 -4.23 -13.35 3.94
C HIS A 516 -5.59 -12.89 4.47
N GLN A 517 -6.67 -12.98 3.70
CA GLN A 517 -8.04 -12.67 4.18
C GLN A 517 -8.60 -13.78 5.08
N MET A 518 -8.30 -15.05 4.76
CA MET A 518 -8.76 -16.20 5.55
C MET A 518 -7.93 -16.50 6.82
N LEU A 519 -6.87 -15.74 7.08
CA LEU A 519 -5.92 -16.03 8.17
C LEU A 519 -6.53 -15.76 9.56
N ASN A 520 -6.91 -16.84 10.25
CA ASN A 520 -7.40 -16.83 11.63
C ASN A 520 -6.75 -17.97 12.45
N ILE A 521 -7.11 -18.09 13.74
CA ILE A 521 -6.48 -19.05 14.67
C ILE A 521 -6.65 -20.52 14.21
N GLN A 522 -7.74 -20.85 13.53
CA GLN A 522 -8.02 -22.21 13.04
C GLN A 522 -7.24 -22.52 11.75
N THR A 523 -7.18 -21.56 10.81
CA THR A 523 -6.54 -21.76 9.50
C THR A 523 -5.02 -21.62 9.53
N ALA A 524 -4.47 -20.86 10.49
CA ALA A 524 -3.07 -20.43 10.48
C ALA A 524 -2.03 -21.55 10.37
N SER A 525 -2.29 -22.76 10.87
CA SER A 525 -1.35 -23.89 10.76
C SER A 525 -1.17 -24.37 9.32
N MET A 526 -2.29 -24.56 8.60
CA MET A 526 -2.30 -24.98 7.19
C MET A 526 -1.78 -23.86 6.27
N ILE A 527 -2.11 -22.60 6.58
CA ILE A 527 -1.60 -21.44 5.83
C ILE A 527 -0.08 -21.31 6.00
N TYR A 528 0.45 -21.53 7.22
CA TYR A 528 1.89 -21.50 7.49
C TYR A 528 2.65 -22.57 6.70
N GLU A 529 2.14 -23.80 6.64
CA GLU A 529 2.73 -24.90 5.88
C GLU A 529 2.73 -24.63 4.36
N SER A 530 1.58 -24.24 3.80
CA SER A 530 1.45 -23.89 2.37
C SER A 530 2.35 -22.70 1.99
N ALA A 531 2.48 -21.71 2.87
CA ALA A 531 3.35 -20.56 2.65
C ALA A 531 4.85 -20.92 2.68
N ILE A 532 5.27 -21.91 3.49
CA ILE A 532 6.64 -22.46 3.44
C ILE A 532 6.90 -23.14 2.09
N LEU A 533 6.03 -24.08 1.73
CA LEU A 533 6.19 -24.89 0.51
C LEU A 533 6.22 -24.06 -0.77
N SER A 534 5.60 -22.87 -0.75
CA SER A 534 5.47 -21.96 -1.90
C SER A 534 6.30 -20.68 -1.74
N ASN A 535 7.26 -20.65 -0.81
CA ASN A 535 8.16 -19.52 -0.54
C ASN A 535 7.45 -18.15 -0.37
N ALA A 536 6.30 -18.13 0.31
CA ALA A 536 5.49 -16.94 0.55
C ALA A 536 5.82 -16.31 1.92
N ILE A 537 7.06 -15.81 2.05
CA ILE A 537 7.70 -15.39 3.31
C ILE A 537 6.82 -14.44 4.15
N SER A 538 6.21 -13.40 3.54
CA SER A 538 5.33 -12.46 4.25
C SER A 538 4.12 -13.15 4.91
N LEU A 539 3.46 -14.05 4.18
CA LEU A 539 2.30 -14.83 4.64
C LEU A 539 2.71 -15.84 5.72
N GLN A 540 3.86 -16.50 5.53
CA GLN A 540 4.45 -17.41 6.53
C GLN A 540 4.69 -16.69 7.87
N ILE A 541 5.36 -15.54 7.88
CA ILE A 541 5.66 -14.82 9.12
C ILE A 541 4.36 -14.29 9.76
N ARG A 542 3.39 -13.81 8.97
CA ARG A 542 2.09 -13.38 9.49
C ARG A 542 1.33 -14.54 10.15
N ALA A 543 1.30 -15.72 9.52
CA ALA A 543 0.68 -16.92 10.08
C ALA A 543 1.40 -17.39 11.36
N LEU A 544 2.74 -17.36 11.39
CA LEU A 544 3.53 -17.66 12.58
C LEU A 544 3.20 -16.69 13.74
N ARG A 545 3.04 -15.39 13.48
CA ARG A 545 2.64 -14.41 14.50
C ARG A 545 1.25 -14.70 15.06
N VAL A 546 0.29 -15.12 14.24
CA VAL A 546 -1.04 -15.57 14.69
C VAL A 546 -0.94 -16.81 15.58
N LEU A 547 -0.18 -17.84 15.17
CA LEU A 547 0.04 -19.06 15.97
C LEU A 547 0.71 -18.75 17.33
N LEU A 548 1.74 -17.90 17.34
CA LEU A 548 2.42 -17.48 18.56
C LEU A 548 1.52 -16.68 19.50
N ASN A 549 0.64 -15.83 18.97
CA ASN A 549 -0.31 -15.07 19.78
C ASN A 549 -1.45 -15.94 20.32
N ALA A 550 -1.95 -16.91 19.54
CA ALA A 550 -2.89 -17.93 20.03
C ALA A 550 -2.27 -18.78 21.16
N LYS A 551 -1.00 -19.20 21.01
CA LYS A 551 -0.26 -19.92 22.06
C LYS A 551 -0.13 -19.10 23.35
N LYS A 552 0.18 -17.80 23.25
CA LYS A 552 0.22 -16.88 24.40
C LYS A 552 -1.16 -16.72 25.08
N LEU A 553 -2.24 -16.66 24.29
CA LEU A 553 -3.61 -16.55 24.81
C LEU A 553 -4.00 -17.81 25.62
N ILE A 554 -3.78 -18.99 25.05
CA ILE A 554 -4.05 -20.28 25.72
C ILE A 554 -3.19 -20.43 26.99
N GLN A 555 -1.93 -19.97 26.97
CA GLN A 555 -1.08 -19.96 28.17
C GLN A 555 -1.57 -18.98 29.26
N ARG A 556 -2.22 -17.86 28.90
CA ARG A 556 -2.85 -16.95 29.87
C ARG A 556 -4.10 -17.58 30.49
N GLN A 557 -4.98 -18.18 29.69
CA GLN A 557 -6.15 -18.92 30.16
C GLN A 557 -5.76 -20.01 31.17
N LYS A 558 -4.80 -20.87 30.80
CA LYS A 558 -4.27 -21.94 31.67
C LYS A 558 -3.50 -21.46 32.91
N LYS A 559 -3.20 -20.17 33.03
CA LYS A 559 -2.68 -19.56 34.27
C LYS A 559 -3.82 -19.06 35.17
N MET A 560 -4.85 -18.45 34.61
CA MET A 560 -6.03 -17.99 35.35
C MET A 560 -6.81 -19.18 35.95
N GLU A 561 -6.97 -20.27 35.19
CA GLU A 561 -7.55 -21.54 35.67
C GLU A 561 -6.77 -22.19 36.83
N LYS A 562 -5.52 -21.78 37.06
CA LYS A 562 -4.63 -22.31 38.11
C LYS A 562 -4.46 -21.37 39.30
N THR A 563 -5.19 -20.26 39.37
CA THR A 563 -5.24 -19.40 40.55
C THR A 563 -6.43 -19.81 41.42
N PRO A 564 -6.22 -20.36 42.64
CA PRO A 564 -7.33 -20.66 43.53
C PRO A 564 -8.08 -19.38 43.91
N ALA A 565 -9.41 -19.44 43.97
CA ALA A 565 -10.19 -18.38 44.57
C ALA A 565 -9.79 -18.21 46.05
N PRO A 566 -9.74 -16.98 46.59
CA PRO A 566 -9.45 -16.77 48.00
C PRO A 566 -10.53 -17.45 48.87
N PRO A 567 -10.16 -18.05 50.01
CA PRO A 567 -11.10 -18.79 50.84
C PRO A 567 -12.19 -17.87 51.39
N VAL A 568 -13.45 -18.20 51.09
CA VAL A 568 -14.61 -17.52 51.66
C VAL A 568 -14.63 -17.76 53.17
N MET A 569 -14.36 -16.71 53.95
CA MET A 569 -14.42 -16.78 55.42
C MET A 569 -15.88 -16.91 55.88
N VAL A 570 -16.33 -18.14 56.07
CA VAL A 570 -17.62 -18.45 56.71
C VAL A 570 -17.51 -18.16 58.20
N SER A 571 -17.83 -16.93 58.59
CA SER A 571 -17.90 -16.51 59.99
C SER A 571 -19.04 -17.23 60.71
N LYS A 572 -18.72 -18.06 61.70
CA LYS A 572 -19.73 -18.64 62.61
C LYS A 572 -20.41 -17.53 63.44
N PRO A 573 -21.72 -17.62 63.72
CA PRO A 573 -22.40 -16.65 64.57
C PRO A 573 -21.96 -16.82 66.02
N THR A 574 -21.54 -15.73 66.66
CA THR A 574 -21.27 -15.68 68.11
C THR A 574 -22.25 -14.69 68.75
N ARG A 575 -22.90 -15.10 69.84
CA ARG A 575 -24.02 -14.37 70.47
C ARG A 575 -23.56 -13.66 71.75
N SER A 576 -23.63 -12.34 71.77
CA SER A 576 -23.56 -11.52 72.98
C SER A 576 -24.34 -10.21 72.79
N GLU A 577 -25.17 -9.87 73.77
CA GLU A 577 -26.09 -8.72 73.76
C GLU A 577 -25.46 -7.44 74.36
N PRO A 578 -26.07 -6.24 74.18
CA PRO A 578 -25.34 -4.96 74.26
C PRO A 578 -25.47 -4.20 75.60
N GLN A 579 -24.52 -3.29 75.84
CA GLN A 579 -24.65 -2.14 76.76
C GLN A 579 -24.03 -0.85 76.14
N PRO A 580 -24.43 0.38 76.56
CA PRO A 580 -24.39 1.55 75.69
C PRO A 580 -23.67 2.81 76.21
N SER A 581 -23.25 3.69 75.29
CA SER A 581 -23.25 5.17 75.40
C SER A 581 -22.80 5.77 74.05
N ARG A 582 -23.38 6.80 73.39
CA ARG A 582 -24.39 7.86 73.68
C ARG A 582 -23.83 9.27 73.97
N PHE A 583 -23.34 9.93 72.92
CA PHE A 583 -23.36 11.40 72.72
C PHE A 583 -23.71 11.66 71.23
N LEU A 584 -24.86 12.23 70.87
CA LEU A 584 -25.28 13.66 70.93
C LEU A 584 -24.79 14.56 69.78
N GLN A 585 -25.18 14.20 68.55
CA GLN A 585 -26.18 14.91 67.73
C GLN A 585 -26.21 16.46 67.74
N LYS A 586 -26.12 17.06 66.55
CA LYS A 586 -26.80 18.33 66.20
C LYS A 586 -27.39 18.29 64.78
N TYR A 587 -28.58 18.90 64.68
CA TYR A 587 -29.37 19.43 63.55
C TYR A 587 -28.67 19.76 62.21
N GLU A 588 -29.38 19.93 61.07
CA GLU A 588 -30.59 19.28 60.50
C GLU A 588 -30.93 19.89 59.10
N GLN A 589 -31.83 19.23 58.36
CA GLN A 589 -32.75 19.75 57.31
C GLN A 589 -32.31 20.86 56.31
N ASN A 590 -32.39 20.55 55.01
CA ASN A 590 -33.55 21.02 54.21
C ASN A 590 -33.72 20.30 52.85
N GLN A 591 -34.96 20.30 52.34
CA GLN A 591 -35.45 19.79 51.04
C GLN A 591 -36.43 20.84 50.45
N PRO A 592 -36.92 20.81 49.17
CA PRO A 592 -37.56 19.67 48.42
C PRO A 592 -37.19 19.59 46.91
N GLY A 593 -37.76 18.74 46.04
CA GLY A 593 -38.65 17.57 46.20
C GLY A 593 -39.37 17.14 44.88
N PHE A 594 -40.30 16.17 44.98
CA PHE A 594 -41.24 15.65 43.95
C PHE A 594 -40.76 14.65 42.86
N SER A 595 -41.74 14.03 42.16
CA SER A 595 -41.72 12.67 41.60
C SER A 595 -42.40 12.51 40.23
N PRO A 596 -42.32 11.31 39.60
CA PRO A 596 -43.52 10.49 39.31
C PRO A 596 -43.27 8.97 39.60
N SER A 597 -43.83 8.01 38.86
CA SER A 597 -45.13 7.34 39.12
C SER A 597 -45.13 5.89 38.55
N VAL A 598 -46.23 5.11 38.62
CA VAL A 598 -46.23 3.63 38.34
C VAL A 598 -47.47 3.08 37.61
N ARG A 599 -47.24 2.20 36.59
CA ARG A 599 -48.06 1.07 36.01
C ARG A 599 -47.18 0.35 34.95
N SER A 600 -47.16 -0.96 34.63
CA SER A 600 -48.00 -2.19 34.79
C SER A 600 -49.01 -2.49 33.65
N VAL A 601 -49.28 -3.74 33.20
CA VAL A 601 -49.05 -5.07 33.85
C VAL A 601 -48.31 -6.20 33.04
N PRO A 602 -48.85 -6.92 32.02
CA PRO A 602 -48.65 -8.40 31.99
C PRO A 602 -48.04 -9.08 30.73
N ARG A 603 -47.68 -10.37 30.92
CA ARG A 603 -47.01 -11.36 30.04
C ARG A 603 -47.88 -11.97 28.91
N SER A 604 -47.24 -12.62 27.92
CA SER A 604 -47.57 -14.01 27.51
C SER A 604 -46.46 -14.74 26.71
N ASN A 605 -46.63 -16.05 26.54
CA ASN A 605 -45.63 -17.11 26.27
C ASN A 605 -45.03 -17.21 24.85
N THR A 606 -43.85 -17.84 24.74
CA THR A 606 -43.50 -18.84 23.70
C THR A 606 -42.64 -19.98 24.31
N PRO A 607 -42.67 -21.23 23.80
CA PRO A 607 -42.04 -22.38 24.46
C PRO A 607 -40.68 -22.82 23.85
N ASN A 608 -39.81 -23.37 24.70
CA ASN A 608 -38.67 -24.20 24.29
C ASN A 608 -39.08 -25.68 24.22
N PHE A 609 -38.58 -26.43 23.22
CA PHE A 609 -38.39 -27.88 23.35
C PHE A 609 -37.13 -28.35 22.60
N SER A 610 -36.33 -29.18 23.27
CA SER A 610 -35.15 -29.85 22.75
C SER A 610 -35.48 -31.27 22.27
N PHE A 611 -34.62 -31.85 21.41
CA PHE A 611 -34.70 -33.27 21.05
C PHE A 611 -33.33 -33.96 21.09
N ASN A 612 -33.36 -35.28 21.27
CA ASN A 612 -32.25 -36.10 21.76
C ASN A 612 -31.39 -36.75 20.68
N THR A 613 -30.14 -37.05 21.05
CA THR A 613 -29.29 -38.07 20.41
C THR A 613 -29.66 -39.49 20.84
N PRO A 614 -29.67 -40.49 19.93
CA PRO A 614 -29.61 -41.92 20.27
C PRO A 614 -28.19 -42.53 20.09
N PRO A 615 -27.86 -43.73 20.62
CA PRO A 615 -26.46 -44.20 20.70
C PRO A 615 -26.12 -45.58 20.05
N GLN A 616 -24.82 -45.73 19.74
CA GLN A 616 -23.95 -46.92 19.94
C GLN A 616 -23.89 -48.18 19.01
N HIS A 617 -22.63 -48.65 18.86
CA HIS A 617 -22.09 -50.03 18.72
C HIS A 617 -21.93 -50.80 17.38
N HIS A 618 -20.68 -50.78 16.90
CA HIS A 618 -19.75 -51.92 16.63
C HIS A 618 -19.99 -53.06 15.61
N ARG A 619 -18.88 -53.31 14.87
CA ARG A 619 -18.27 -54.59 14.39
C ARG A 619 -18.79 -55.30 13.12
N THR A 620 -17.83 -55.42 12.19
CA THR A 620 -17.63 -56.44 11.14
C THR A 620 -17.03 -57.75 11.75
N PRO A 621 -16.79 -58.88 11.02
CA PRO A 621 -16.69 -59.02 9.56
C PRO A 621 -17.21 -60.32 8.89
N SER A 622 -16.96 -60.37 7.56
CA SER A 622 -16.69 -61.53 6.71
C SER A 622 -17.84 -62.35 6.11
N GLN A 623 -17.87 -62.36 4.77
CA GLN A 623 -18.03 -63.56 3.96
C GLN A 623 -17.21 -63.39 2.66
N LYS A 624 -16.82 -64.50 2.02
CA LYS A 624 -16.05 -64.50 0.77
C LYS A 624 -16.99 -64.65 -0.43
N SER A 625 -16.71 -63.95 -1.51
CA SER A 625 -17.11 -64.36 -2.87
C SER A 625 -15.89 -64.28 -3.80
N ILE A 626 -15.85 -65.15 -4.80
CA ILE A 626 -14.76 -65.26 -5.77
C ILE A 626 -15.34 -64.89 -7.13
N MET A 627 -14.78 -63.89 -7.80
CA MET A 627 -14.97 -63.66 -9.22
C MET A 627 -13.62 -63.36 -9.88
N THR A 628 -13.51 -63.71 -11.15
CA THR A 628 -12.25 -63.88 -11.89
C THR A 628 -11.62 -62.56 -12.34
N GLU A 629 -10.30 -62.48 -12.26
CA GLU A 629 -9.51 -61.38 -12.81
C GLU A 629 -9.64 -61.32 -14.35
N SER A 630 -9.63 -60.09 -14.88
CA SER A 630 -9.38 -59.81 -16.29
C SER A 630 -8.08 -59.00 -16.37
N PRO A 631 -7.21 -59.21 -17.38
CA PRO A 631 -5.92 -58.52 -17.44
C PRO A 631 -6.09 -57.00 -17.61
N PRO A 632 -5.24 -56.18 -16.97
CA PRO A 632 -5.33 -54.73 -17.06
C PRO A 632 -4.95 -54.24 -18.47
N PRO A 633 -5.60 -53.19 -19.01
CA PRO A 633 -5.15 -52.56 -20.24
C PRO A 633 -3.78 -51.90 -20.04
N THR A 634 -2.90 -52.02 -21.04
CA THR A 634 -1.58 -51.39 -21.04
C THR A 634 -1.66 -49.86 -20.91
N PRO A 635 -0.79 -49.22 -20.12
CA PRO A 635 -0.84 -47.77 -19.91
C PRO A 635 -0.40 -47.02 -21.18
N GLY A 636 -1.35 -46.33 -21.83
CA GLY A 636 -1.08 -45.44 -22.95
C GLY A 636 -0.15 -44.27 -22.56
N LYS A 637 0.62 -43.77 -23.54
CA LYS A 637 1.61 -42.70 -23.38
C LYS A 637 0.96 -41.30 -23.22
N SER A 638 0.26 -41.05 -22.11
CA SER A 638 -0.26 -39.70 -21.80
C SER A 638 0.87 -38.68 -21.56
N MET A 639 0.65 -37.42 -21.93
CA MET A 639 1.56 -36.31 -21.65
C MET A 639 1.59 -35.99 -20.16
N LYS A 640 2.70 -36.35 -19.49
CA LYS A 640 2.87 -36.20 -18.04
C LYS A 640 3.50 -34.88 -17.64
N LEU A 641 2.82 -34.13 -16.77
CA LEU A 641 3.34 -32.95 -16.06
C LEU A 641 4.40 -33.28 -14.97
N SER A 642 4.91 -34.51 -14.88
CA SER A 642 5.67 -35.00 -13.72
C SER A 642 7.16 -34.63 -13.70
N ASN A 643 7.70 -33.96 -14.72
CA ASN A 643 9.15 -33.78 -14.89
C ASN A 643 9.70 -32.43 -14.38
N PHE A 644 8.93 -31.68 -13.58
CA PHE A 644 9.42 -30.46 -12.94
C PHE A 644 10.36 -30.79 -11.76
N ARG A 645 11.66 -30.60 -11.99
CA ARG A 645 12.73 -30.95 -11.04
C ARG A 645 12.78 -29.96 -9.88
N MET A 646 12.48 -30.44 -8.66
CA MET A 646 12.63 -29.63 -7.44
C MET A 646 14.03 -29.00 -7.34
N ARG A 647 14.06 -27.70 -7.01
CA ARG A 647 15.27 -26.89 -6.91
C ARG A 647 15.99 -27.15 -5.58
N GLN A 648 16.78 -28.24 -5.52
CA GLN A 648 17.65 -28.51 -4.37
C GLN A 648 18.65 -27.36 -4.17
N THR A 649 18.68 -26.81 -2.96
CA THR A 649 19.55 -25.69 -2.58
C THR A 649 20.93 -26.19 -2.15
N ASN A 650 21.81 -26.43 -3.13
CA ASN A 650 23.22 -26.70 -2.86
C ASN A 650 24.06 -25.44 -3.08
N ASN A 651 24.62 -24.89 -1.99
CA ASN A 651 25.82 -24.07 -2.08
C ASN A 651 27.02 -25.01 -2.30
N SER A 652 27.75 -24.81 -3.38
CA SER A 652 29.12 -25.32 -3.53
C SER A 652 29.87 -24.49 -4.56
N ASP A 653 30.77 -23.63 -4.12
CA ASP A 653 31.82 -23.11 -4.98
C ASP A 653 32.68 -24.28 -5.47
N THR A 654 32.96 -24.36 -6.77
CA THR A 654 34.09 -25.14 -7.28
C THR A 654 34.49 -24.63 -8.66
N GLU A 655 35.77 -24.33 -8.83
CA GLU A 655 36.34 -23.92 -10.11
C GLU A 655 36.37 -25.09 -11.10
N SER A 656 36.30 -24.79 -12.41
CA SER A 656 36.78 -25.72 -13.44
C SER A 656 37.39 -24.94 -14.60
N PRO A 657 38.52 -25.41 -15.19
CA PRO A 657 39.31 -24.62 -16.13
C PRO A 657 38.86 -24.79 -17.58
N ILE A 658 39.11 -23.77 -18.41
CA ILE A 658 39.09 -23.86 -19.87
C ILE A 658 40.47 -23.49 -20.39
N SER A 659 40.99 -24.27 -21.34
CA SER A 659 42.28 -24.02 -21.98
C SER A 659 42.22 -24.34 -23.47
N SER A 660 43.19 -23.80 -24.23
CA SER A 660 43.34 -23.88 -25.69
C SER A 660 42.31 -23.08 -26.53
N ASN A 661 42.68 -22.44 -27.65
CA ASN A 661 44.03 -22.00 -28.04
C ASN A 661 44.02 -20.78 -28.99
N THR A 662 44.85 -19.79 -28.65
CA THR A 662 45.65 -18.91 -29.55
C THR A 662 45.06 -18.38 -30.86
N SER A 663 44.89 -17.05 -30.95
CA SER A 663 45.67 -16.23 -31.90
C SER A 663 45.66 -14.74 -31.49
N SER A 664 46.57 -13.96 -32.09
CA SER A 664 46.92 -12.55 -31.77
C SER A 664 47.84 -12.02 -32.90
N PRO A 665 48.07 -10.69 -33.10
CA PRO A 665 48.06 -9.66 -32.04
C PRO A 665 47.47 -8.27 -32.39
N LYS A 666 47.41 -7.45 -31.32
CA LYS A 666 47.53 -5.98 -31.22
C LYS A 666 47.70 -5.14 -32.50
N LEU A 667 47.04 -3.97 -32.51
CA LEU A 667 47.72 -2.67 -32.64
C LEU A 667 46.89 -1.56 -31.96
N THR A 668 47.58 -0.63 -31.29
CA THR A 668 47.07 0.72 -30.97
C THR A 668 47.72 1.73 -31.94
N PRO A 669 47.14 2.92 -32.10
CA PRO A 669 47.87 4.09 -31.60
C PRO A 669 46.96 5.17 -30.97
N SER A 670 47.56 6.27 -30.54
CA SER A 670 46.93 7.37 -29.81
C SER A 670 46.65 8.61 -30.66
N SER A 671 45.81 9.50 -30.13
CA SER A 671 45.90 10.97 -30.21
C SER A 671 46.10 11.67 -31.58
N SER A 672 45.16 12.53 -31.97
CA SER A 672 45.46 13.96 -32.22
C SER A 672 44.20 14.80 -32.51
N THR A 673 44.39 16.12 -32.45
CA THR A 673 43.43 17.21 -32.62
C THR A 673 42.90 17.41 -34.04
N SER A 674 41.64 17.81 -34.19
CA SER A 674 41.23 18.83 -35.18
C SER A 674 39.86 19.45 -34.85
N LYS A 675 39.64 20.71 -35.26
CA LYS A 675 38.32 21.30 -35.51
C LYS A 675 38.04 21.21 -37.01
N PRO A 676 36.78 21.12 -37.44
CA PRO A 676 36.19 22.31 -38.07
C PRO A 676 34.75 22.60 -37.60
N ALA A 677 34.08 23.55 -38.26
CA ALA A 677 32.75 24.08 -37.91
C ALA A 677 31.66 23.61 -38.92
N PRO A 678 30.45 24.21 -39.07
CA PRO A 678 29.20 23.48 -38.76
C PRO A 678 28.17 23.44 -39.91
N VAL A 679 26.87 23.32 -39.57
CA VAL A 679 25.65 23.49 -40.43
C VAL A 679 25.30 22.21 -41.29
N PRO A 680 24.04 21.96 -41.75
CA PRO A 680 22.94 21.43 -40.92
C PRO A 680 22.09 20.26 -41.51
N HIS A 681 21.48 19.42 -40.65
CA HIS A 681 20.20 18.71 -40.93
C HIS A 681 19.42 18.57 -39.59
N LYS A 682 18.09 18.76 -39.43
CA LYS A 682 16.85 18.51 -40.23
C LYS A 682 16.32 17.06 -40.30
N SER A 683 15.71 16.58 -39.21
CA SER A 683 14.46 15.77 -39.17
C SER A 683 14.10 15.44 -37.69
N HIS A 684 13.14 16.11 -37.05
CA HIS A 684 11.67 15.94 -37.10
C HIS A 684 11.12 14.56 -36.69
N SER A 685 10.44 14.53 -35.53
CA SER A 685 9.31 13.62 -35.24
C SER A 685 8.31 14.31 -34.28
N SER A 686 7.74 15.44 -34.71
CA SER A 686 6.89 16.31 -33.90
C SER A 686 5.39 16.14 -34.22
N PHE A 687 4.68 15.34 -33.43
CA PHE A 687 3.23 15.51 -33.24
C PHE A 687 3.04 16.68 -32.26
N TRP A 688 2.17 17.66 -32.47
CA TRP A 688 0.93 17.69 -33.26
C TRP A 688 0.84 18.92 -34.17
N ARG A 689 0.19 18.79 -35.34
CA ARG A 689 -0.30 19.95 -36.12
C ARG A 689 -1.37 19.59 -37.15
N ASN A 690 -2.49 20.31 -37.12
CA ASN A 690 -3.17 21.01 -38.23
C ASN A 690 -4.56 21.46 -37.74
N ASN A 691 -4.83 22.77 -37.70
CA ASN A 691 -5.64 23.54 -38.68
C ASN A 691 -7.17 23.35 -38.45
N THR A 692 -8.04 24.36 -38.66
CA THR A 692 -7.98 25.48 -39.62
C THR A 692 -8.39 26.85 -39.03
N GLN A 693 -7.88 27.95 -39.62
CA GLN A 693 -8.58 29.25 -39.62
C GLN A 693 -9.57 29.32 -40.82
N PRO A 694 -10.41 30.37 -40.91
CA PRO A 694 -10.02 31.40 -41.89
C PRO A 694 -10.29 32.88 -41.49
N LYS A 695 -9.25 33.70 -41.73
CA LYS A 695 -9.26 35.06 -42.33
C LYS A 695 -9.85 36.26 -41.56
N ASN A 696 -9.11 37.37 -41.74
CA ASN A 696 -9.44 38.73 -41.31
C ASN A 696 -10.57 39.36 -42.16
N VAL A 697 -11.26 40.34 -41.59
CA VAL A 697 -11.68 41.57 -42.29
C VAL A 697 -11.24 42.76 -41.45
N SER A 698 -10.79 43.84 -42.10
CA SER A 698 -10.31 45.07 -41.46
C SER A 698 -11.10 46.28 -41.96
N THR A 699 -11.53 47.14 -41.03
CA THR A 699 -12.14 48.45 -41.35
C THR A 699 -11.68 49.50 -40.34
N THR A 700 -11.83 50.77 -40.70
CA THR A 700 -10.97 51.88 -40.23
C THR A 700 -11.73 53.06 -39.64
N MET A 701 -11.08 53.76 -38.68
CA MET A 701 -11.32 55.15 -38.23
C MET A 701 -12.68 55.48 -37.57
N GLU A 702 -12.62 56.20 -36.43
CA GLU A 702 -12.92 57.65 -36.39
C GLU A 702 -12.56 58.26 -35.01
N ASN A 703 -13.07 59.45 -34.65
CA ASN A 703 -12.36 60.47 -33.87
C ASN A 703 -12.80 60.71 -32.40
N LYS A 704 -11.94 61.46 -31.71
CA LYS A 704 -12.08 62.20 -30.42
C LYS A 704 -13.31 63.17 -30.39
N PRO A 705 -13.54 63.97 -29.31
CA PRO A 705 -13.62 63.68 -27.85
C PRO A 705 -14.76 64.47 -27.13
N SER A 706 -14.99 64.27 -25.82
CA SER A 706 -15.53 65.33 -24.92
C SER A 706 -15.38 65.05 -23.42
N LYS A 707 -15.38 66.11 -22.59
CA LYS A 707 -15.49 66.08 -21.12
C LYS A 707 -16.94 66.33 -20.67
N SER A 708 -17.29 65.94 -19.44
CA SER A 708 -18.19 66.72 -18.56
C SER A 708 -17.97 66.35 -17.08
N GLU A 709 -18.23 67.30 -16.19
CA GLU A 709 -18.10 67.15 -14.72
C GLU A 709 -19.46 66.86 -14.06
N GLY A 710 -19.45 66.34 -12.82
CA GLY A 710 -20.68 66.11 -12.04
C GLY A 710 -20.38 65.92 -10.55
N THR A 711 -21.04 66.70 -9.68
CA THR A 711 -20.56 66.97 -8.30
C THR A 711 -21.40 66.40 -7.17
N ALA A 712 -20.70 65.91 -6.13
CA ALA A 712 -20.96 66.07 -4.70
C ALA A 712 -22.22 65.49 -4.02
N ARG A 713 -21.98 64.58 -3.05
CA ARG A 713 -22.41 64.61 -1.62
C ARG A 713 -21.68 63.45 -0.92
N MET A 714 -20.73 63.65 0.00
CA MET A 714 -20.78 64.30 1.32
C MET A 714 -21.56 63.47 2.35
N GLY A 715 -20.84 62.92 3.34
CA GLY A 715 -21.36 62.00 4.36
C GLY A 715 -20.27 61.60 5.36
N THR A 716 -19.75 62.57 6.11
CA THR A 716 -18.67 62.39 7.11
C THR A 716 -19.21 62.02 8.49
N PHE A 717 -18.56 61.08 9.18
CA PHE A 717 -18.48 61.09 10.64
C PHE A 717 -17.14 60.49 11.14
N ASN A 718 -16.53 61.16 12.13
CA ASN A 718 -15.34 60.72 12.86
C ASN A 718 -15.78 59.75 14.00
N PHE A 719 -14.93 58.98 14.70
CA PHE A 719 -13.81 59.46 15.50
C PHE A 719 -12.94 58.35 16.13
N LEU A 720 -11.75 58.79 16.60
CA LEU A 720 -10.99 58.33 17.78
C LEU A 720 -10.20 57.00 17.74
N ASN A 721 -8.88 57.19 17.88
CA ASN A 721 -7.95 56.26 18.53
C ASN A 721 -8.45 55.81 19.91
N ASN A 722 -7.94 54.68 20.40
CA ASN A 722 -7.45 54.66 21.78
C ASN A 722 -6.23 53.73 21.96
N HIS A 723 -5.43 54.00 22.99
CA HIS A 723 -4.21 53.27 23.35
C HIS A 723 -4.42 52.46 24.64
N ASN A 724 -3.49 51.54 24.92
CA ASN A 724 -3.36 50.72 26.13
C ASN A 724 -4.39 49.57 26.23
N GLN A 725 -4.08 48.41 26.83
CA GLN A 725 -2.84 48.00 27.52
C GLN A 725 -2.15 46.83 26.81
#